data_AF-A0A5A7VGL2-F1
#
_entry.id   AF-A0A5A7VGL2-F1
#
_cell.length_a   1.000
_cell.length_b   1.000
_cell.length_c   1.000
_cell.angle_alpha   90.00
_cell.angle_beta   90.00
_cell.angle_gamma   90.00
#
_symmetry.space_group_name_H-M   'P 1'
#
loop_
_entity.id
_entity.type
_entity.pdbx_description
1 polymer ?
#
loop_
_entity_poly.entity_id
_entity_poly.type
_entity_poly.pdbx_seq_one_letter_code
_entity_poly.pdbx_strand_id
1 'polypeptide(L)'
;MGSSLLFLFISFFAIVGAEDPYRFFDWNVTYGTIYPLGLPQQGILINGQFPGPDIHSVTNDNIIINVFNSLDEPFLLSWNGIQQRRNSYEDGVYGTTCPIPPGKNFTYILQMKDQIGSFYYFPSLGFHKAAGGFGGIRILSRPRIPVPFPDPAGDYTVLIGDWYQANHTTLRAQLDNGSMLPLPDGILINGRGPNRTASINVEQGKTYRLRISNVGLQSSLNFRIQGHRMKVVEVEGTHTLQTEFSSLDVHVGQSYSVLVTADQPAQDFYIVVSSRFTTPILTTTAILRYANSAGSVQGPPPGGPTIQIDWSLNQARAIRTNLTASGPRPNPQGSYHYGMINTTRTIVLSNSAGIVNGKQRYAVNSVSFIPADTPLKVADFFKIGGVFRVGSISDWPNGGGIYQDTSVMGADYRAFVEIVFQNNEDLIQSWHFDGYSFFVVGMDGGQWTSNSRNQYNLRDAIARCTVQVYPKSWSAIYVALDNVGMWNISFASIEAASWFIMAGNPSPFDPARILAHKFPETTTTYTERDVALYALGVGACGQQAVDADELKYVYNENGQEYIEVLPTFSALFILDTLSTGLNLPGLSYDPKLLLHGQQYIELYKPLSSSGYLDNKVSLAGLHDKGKAAILEVATKSYDKKSGQLLCMNRTTLFLRGAGGFSSSSNPFSYTNYPKDQGSAGKIPKTQPFTVYEDCTRPSQASWQ
;
A
#
# COMPACT_ATOMS: atom_id res chain seq x y z
N MET A 1 26.14 -41.34 49.21
CA MET A 1 26.08 -40.95 47.79
C MET A 1 24.69 -40.42 47.52
N GLY A 2 24.55 -39.13 47.21
CA GLY A 2 23.26 -38.52 46.94
C GLY A 2 23.11 -37.17 47.64
N SER A 3 23.65 -36.11 47.04
CA SER A 3 23.33 -34.70 47.30
C SER A 3 24.03 -33.78 46.27
N SER A 4 23.94 -34.10 44.97
CA SER A 4 24.54 -33.23 43.92
C SER A 4 23.75 -33.21 42.60
N LEU A 5 22.44 -33.44 42.63
CA LEU A 5 21.62 -33.50 41.41
C LEU A 5 20.34 -32.63 41.49
N LEU A 6 20.39 -31.52 42.23
CA LEU A 6 19.26 -30.59 42.35
C LEU A 6 19.61 -29.13 41.98
N PHE A 7 20.58 -28.92 41.08
CA PHE A 7 20.98 -27.57 40.64
C PHE A 7 21.06 -27.39 39.11
N LEU A 8 20.36 -28.22 38.33
CA LEU A 8 20.43 -28.16 36.86
C LEU A 8 19.05 -28.27 36.17
N PHE A 9 18.01 -27.72 36.79
CA PHE A 9 16.67 -27.58 36.18
C PHE A 9 15.99 -26.25 36.53
N ILE A 10 16.75 -25.15 36.51
CA ILE A 10 16.18 -23.83 36.23
C ILE A 10 16.65 -23.48 34.83
N SER A 11 16.03 -24.14 33.85
CA SER A 11 16.04 -23.72 32.47
C SER A 11 15.48 -22.30 32.45
N PHE A 12 16.35 -21.32 32.20
CA PHE A 12 15.94 -19.98 31.82
C PHE A 12 14.92 -20.11 30.67
N PHE A 13 13.63 -19.96 30.98
CA PHE A 13 12.67 -19.51 29.99
C PHE A 13 13.06 -18.08 29.65
N ALA A 14 14.06 -17.92 28.79
CA ALA A 14 14.20 -16.71 28.02
C ALA A 14 12.94 -16.64 27.17
N ILE A 15 11.96 -15.86 27.62
CA ILE A 15 10.85 -15.43 26.77
C ILE A 15 11.52 -14.60 25.69
N VAL A 16 11.88 -15.25 24.57
CA VAL A 16 12.25 -14.54 23.36
C VAL A 16 10.97 -13.86 22.91
N GLY A 17 10.83 -12.58 23.26
CA GLY A 17 9.78 -11.74 22.71
C GLY A 17 10.03 -11.61 21.21
N ALA A 18 9.31 -12.40 20.41
CA ALA A 18 9.35 -12.34 18.95
C ALA A 18 8.52 -11.15 18.40
N GLU A 19 8.43 -10.07 19.18
CA GLU A 19 7.61 -8.91 18.86
C GLU A 19 8.45 -7.78 18.27
N ASP A 20 7.86 -7.01 17.35
CA ASP A 20 8.54 -5.86 16.75
C ASP A 20 8.77 -4.74 17.80
N PRO A 21 9.86 -3.93 17.68
CA PRO A 21 10.20 -2.91 18.67
C PRO A 21 9.12 -1.85 18.85
N TYR A 22 8.93 -1.39 20.10
CA TYR A 22 8.03 -0.28 20.42
C TYR A 22 8.81 1.01 20.66
N ARG A 23 8.31 2.13 20.14
CA ARG A 23 8.80 3.49 20.43
C ARG A 23 7.68 4.31 21.04
N PHE A 24 7.95 4.96 22.16
CA PHE A 24 6.97 5.73 22.91
C PHE A 24 7.30 7.22 22.84
N PHE A 25 6.27 8.03 22.62
CA PHE A 25 6.37 9.49 22.58
C PHE A 25 5.21 10.10 23.36
N ASP A 26 5.50 11.08 24.21
CA ASP A 26 4.50 11.92 24.86
C ASP A 26 4.56 13.32 24.27
N TRP A 27 3.46 13.75 23.66
CA TRP A 27 3.37 15.01 22.93
C TRP A 27 2.32 15.92 23.58
N ASN A 28 2.78 17.07 24.07
CA ASN A 28 1.91 18.13 24.53
C ASN A 28 1.72 19.17 23.43
N VAL A 29 0.49 19.29 22.94
CA VAL A 29 0.09 20.22 21.88
C VAL A 29 -0.42 21.50 22.52
N THR A 30 0.23 22.63 22.22
CA THR A 30 -0.04 23.92 22.86
C THR A 30 -0.02 25.05 21.84
N TYR A 31 -0.72 26.14 22.12
CA TYR A 31 -0.45 27.40 21.44
C TYR A 31 0.82 28.05 22.02
N GLY A 32 1.62 28.66 21.15
CA GLY A 32 2.78 29.46 21.54
C GLY A 32 3.11 30.52 20.50
N THR A 33 4.06 31.40 20.80
CA THR A 33 4.48 32.44 19.86
C THR A 33 5.59 31.92 18.94
N ILE A 34 5.37 32.00 17.63
CA ILE A 34 6.33 31.63 16.57
C ILE A 34 6.66 32.83 15.68
N TYR A 35 7.76 32.74 14.93
CA TYR A 35 8.25 33.83 14.06
C TYR A 35 8.64 33.36 12.63
N PRO A 36 7.73 32.76 11.84
CA PRO A 36 8.11 32.13 10.58
C PRO A 36 8.52 33.14 9.50
N LEU A 37 7.80 34.27 9.38
CA LEU A 37 8.14 35.37 8.47
C LEU A 37 8.85 36.55 9.17
N GLY A 38 9.30 36.34 10.41
CA GLY A 38 9.97 37.36 11.24
C GLY A 38 9.04 38.17 12.14
N LEU A 39 7.72 38.05 11.98
CA LEU A 39 6.71 38.67 12.85
C LEU A 39 6.18 37.66 13.88
N PRO A 40 5.91 38.09 15.13
CA PRO A 40 5.31 37.23 16.15
C PRO A 40 3.87 36.88 15.75
N GLN A 41 3.53 35.60 15.84
CA GLN A 41 2.16 35.12 15.68
C GLN A 41 1.92 33.91 16.57
N GLN A 42 0.65 33.65 16.88
CA GLN A 42 0.25 32.43 17.57
C GLN A 42 0.36 31.23 16.62
N GLY A 43 1.08 30.20 17.02
CA GLY A 43 1.20 28.93 16.31
C GLY A 43 0.99 27.73 17.23
N ILE A 44 0.82 26.56 16.63
CA ILE A 44 0.70 25.29 17.34
C ILE A 44 2.09 24.67 17.47
N LEU A 45 2.47 24.40 18.71
CA LEU A 45 3.73 23.78 19.11
C LEU A 45 3.47 22.36 19.60
N ILE A 46 4.40 21.45 19.27
CA ILE A 46 4.45 20.11 19.88
C ILE A 46 5.68 20.06 20.77
N ASN A 47 5.49 19.85 22.07
CA ASN A 47 6.57 19.90 23.06
C ASN A 47 7.39 21.20 22.98
N GLY A 48 6.71 22.33 22.73
CA GLY A 48 7.35 23.65 22.61
C GLY A 48 8.12 23.89 21.31
N GLN A 49 8.03 22.98 20.32
CA GLN A 49 8.78 23.06 19.06
C GLN A 49 7.89 23.45 17.88
N PHE A 50 8.45 24.29 17.00
CA PHE A 50 7.94 24.56 15.65
C PHE A 50 9.11 24.64 14.65
N PRO A 51 9.11 23.82 13.58
CA PRO A 51 8.24 22.67 13.35
C PRO A 51 8.28 21.64 14.50
N GLY A 52 7.31 20.72 14.53
CA GLY A 52 7.26 19.67 15.55
C GLY A 52 8.44 18.69 15.48
N PRO A 53 8.62 17.86 16.53
CA PRO A 53 9.73 16.91 16.62
C PRO A 53 9.69 15.86 15.49
N ASP A 54 10.87 15.44 15.03
CA ASP A 54 11.00 14.39 14.01
C ASP A 54 10.76 13.00 14.62
N ILE A 55 9.97 12.16 13.96
CA ILE A 55 9.81 10.76 14.33
C ILE A 55 10.85 9.94 13.58
N HIS A 56 11.77 9.33 14.33
CA HIS A 56 12.74 8.39 13.77
C HIS A 56 12.31 6.96 14.07
N SER A 57 12.04 6.20 13.00
CA SER A 57 11.58 4.82 13.04
C SER A 57 12.41 3.93 12.13
N VAL A 58 12.43 2.63 12.43
CA VAL A 58 12.84 1.59 11.51
C VAL A 58 11.60 0.83 11.04
N THR A 59 11.65 0.24 9.85
CA THR A 59 10.57 -0.58 9.32
C THR A 59 10.21 -1.71 10.30
N ASN A 60 8.91 -1.91 10.49
CA ASN A 60 8.18 -2.75 11.44
C ASN A 60 8.08 -2.25 12.88
N ASP A 61 8.74 -1.16 13.26
CA ASP A 61 8.53 -0.59 14.59
C ASP A 61 7.04 -0.25 14.82
N ASN A 62 6.59 -0.44 16.06
CA ASN A 62 5.32 0.05 16.58
C ASN A 62 5.57 1.41 17.24
N ILE A 63 4.92 2.46 16.76
CA ILE A 63 5.07 3.82 17.29
C ILE A 63 3.82 4.17 18.10
N ILE A 64 4.03 4.43 19.38
CA ILE A 64 2.99 4.75 20.36
C ILE A 64 3.13 6.23 20.74
N ILE A 65 2.14 7.05 20.38
CA ILE A 65 2.22 8.50 20.58
C ILE A 65 1.01 8.93 21.41
N ASN A 66 1.27 9.31 22.65
CA ASN A 66 0.27 9.85 23.54
C ASN A 66 0.19 11.38 23.36
N VAL A 67 -0.89 11.84 22.73
CA VAL A 67 -1.09 13.25 22.36
C VAL A 67 -2.01 13.90 23.37
N PHE A 68 -1.47 14.83 24.16
CA PHE A 68 -2.22 15.69 25.06
C PHE A 68 -2.65 16.95 24.32
N ASN A 69 -3.96 17.17 24.21
CA ASN A 69 -4.51 18.39 23.63
C ASN A 69 -4.65 19.47 24.71
N SER A 70 -3.70 20.40 24.75
CA SER A 70 -3.76 21.60 25.60
C SER A 70 -4.20 22.86 24.84
N LEU A 71 -4.82 22.69 23.66
CA LEU A 71 -5.51 23.76 22.95
C LEU A 71 -6.92 23.95 23.55
N ASP A 72 -7.58 25.04 23.20
CA ASP A 72 -8.99 25.32 23.52
C ASP A 72 -9.95 24.80 22.43
N GLU A 73 -9.45 24.12 21.41
CA GLU A 73 -10.22 23.52 20.31
C GLU A 73 -10.00 21.99 20.20
N PRO A 74 -10.96 21.22 19.67
CA PRO A 74 -10.77 19.79 19.41
C PRO A 74 -9.66 19.54 18.38
N PHE A 75 -8.84 18.51 18.61
CA PHE A 75 -7.60 18.30 17.86
C PHE A 75 -7.46 16.86 17.32
N LEU A 76 -6.86 16.72 16.13
CA LEU A 76 -6.42 15.44 15.57
C LEU A 76 -5.11 15.63 14.82
N LEU A 77 -4.28 14.59 14.82
CA LEU A 77 -3.08 14.48 13.98
C LEU A 77 -3.26 13.39 12.93
N SER A 78 -2.98 13.72 11.69
CA SER A 78 -2.89 12.78 10.58
C SER A 78 -1.43 12.47 10.24
N TRP A 79 -1.20 11.25 9.77
CA TRP A 79 0.12 10.67 9.52
C TRP A 79 0.29 10.45 8.02
N ASN A 80 0.60 11.53 7.28
CA ASN A 80 0.56 11.54 5.82
C ASN A 80 1.39 10.40 5.21
N GLY A 81 0.73 9.50 4.48
CA GLY A 81 1.35 8.36 3.82
C GLY A 81 1.62 7.13 4.71
N ILE A 82 1.31 7.17 6.01
CA ILE A 82 1.32 5.96 6.85
C ILE A 82 0.06 5.15 6.55
N GLN A 83 0.23 3.87 6.21
CA GLN A 83 -0.86 3.04 5.69
C GLN A 83 -1.85 2.57 6.75
N GLN A 84 -1.47 2.60 8.03
CA GLN A 84 -2.36 2.23 9.14
C GLN A 84 -3.11 0.90 8.91
N ARG A 85 -2.39 -0.11 8.43
CA ARG A 85 -2.99 -1.34 7.87
C ARG A 85 -4.02 -1.95 8.82
N ARG A 86 -5.26 -2.04 8.34
CA ARG A 86 -6.47 -2.57 9.01
C ARG A 86 -6.93 -1.78 10.23
N ASN A 87 -6.39 -0.60 10.47
CA ASN A 87 -6.72 0.21 11.63
C ASN A 87 -6.89 1.69 11.27
N SER A 88 -7.94 2.00 10.50
CA SER A 88 -8.26 3.38 10.12
C SER A 88 -8.58 4.29 11.31
N TYR A 89 -8.83 3.76 12.52
CA TYR A 89 -9.05 4.59 13.73
C TYR A 89 -7.83 5.45 14.09
N GLU A 90 -6.64 5.02 13.67
CA GLU A 90 -5.36 5.70 13.95
C GLU A 90 -5.01 6.75 12.90
N ASP A 91 -5.81 6.86 11.84
CA ASP A 91 -5.54 7.74 10.70
C ASP A 91 -5.61 9.23 11.08
N GLY A 92 -6.44 9.55 12.08
CA GLY A 92 -6.49 10.87 12.69
C GLY A 92 -6.93 11.97 11.72
N VAL A 93 -7.86 11.64 10.84
CA VAL A 93 -8.60 12.59 10.00
C VAL A 93 -10.06 12.63 10.45
N TYR A 94 -10.77 13.69 10.06
CA TYR A 94 -12.21 13.74 10.24
C TYR A 94 -12.87 12.45 9.70
N GLY A 95 -13.89 11.93 10.37
CA GLY A 95 -14.62 10.73 9.93
C GLY A 95 -14.05 9.39 10.39
N THR A 96 -12.75 9.26 10.69
CA THR A 96 -12.16 7.99 11.15
C THR A 96 -12.15 7.82 12.66
N THR A 97 -11.91 8.90 13.40
CA THR A 97 -11.88 8.90 14.87
C THR A 97 -12.51 10.18 15.43
N CYS A 98 -12.88 10.15 16.71
CA CYS A 98 -13.39 11.35 17.40
C CYS A 98 -12.22 12.31 17.68
N PRO A 99 -12.42 13.63 17.50
CA PRO A 99 -11.42 14.63 17.90
C PRO A 99 -11.07 14.55 19.38
N ILE A 100 -9.80 14.77 19.72
CA ILE A 100 -9.32 14.84 21.11
C ILE A 100 -9.86 16.13 21.73
N PRO A 101 -10.73 16.08 22.76
CA PRO A 101 -11.25 17.29 23.38
C PRO A 101 -10.16 18.11 24.10
N PRO A 102 -10.38 19.42 24.30
CA PRO A 102 -9.52 20.25 25.14
C PRO A 102 -9.26 19.62 26.53
N GLY A 103 -8.00 19.60 26.96
CA GLY A 103 -7.57 19.03 28.24
C GLY A 103 -7.62 17.51 28.33
N LYS A 104 -7.85 16.81 27.20
CA LYS A 104 -7.83 15.34 27.10
C LYS A 104 -6.63 14.86 26.30
N ASN A 105 -6.46 13.54 26.26
CA ASN A 105 -5.44 12.90 25.46
C ASN A 105 -6.00 11.73 24.66
N PHE A 106 -5.23 11.31 23.68
CA PHE A 106 -5.45 10.09 22.91
C PHE A 106 -4.11 9.48 22.55
N THR A 107 -4.00 8.15 22.61
CA THR A 107 -2.79 7.44 22.25
C THR A 107 -2.96 6.83 20.87
N TYR A 108 -2.18 7.34 19.91
CA TYR A 108 -2.08 6.76 18.57
C TYR A 108 -1.15 5.56 18.57
N ILE A 109 -1.54 4.50 17.86
CA ILE A 109 -0.78 3.25 17.72
C ILE A 109 -0.49 3.00 16.25
N LEU A 110 0.67 3.45 15.78
CA LEU A 110 1.08 3.35 14.38
C LEU A 110 1.94 2.11 14.18
N GLN A 111 1.56 1.25 13.24
CA GLN A 111 2.37 0.10 12.85
C GLN A 111 3.07 0.37 11.53
N MET A 112 4.39 0.59 11.56
CA MET A 112 5.14 0.92 10.35
C MET A 112 5.25 -0.27 9.39
N LYS A 113 5.10 -1.51 9.89
CA LYS A 113 5.12 -2.75 9.09
C LYS A 113 6.24 -2.71 8.04
N ASP A 114 5.92 -2.92 6.78
CA ASP A 114 6.78 -2.87 5.61
C ASP A 114 6.73 -1.50 4.92
N GLN A 115 6.74 -0.40 5.69
CA GLN A 115 7.02 0.93 5.15
C GLN A 115 8.48 1.31 5.40
N ILE A 116 9.05 2.07 4.47
CA ILE A 116 10.31 2.81 4.56
C ILE A 116 10.08 4.15 3.88
N GLY A 117 11.00 5.10 4.02
CA GLY A 117 10.96 6.36 3.28
C GLY A 117 10.74 7.58 4.16
N SER A 118 10.20 8.62 3.53
CA SER A 118 10.04 9.95 4.11
C SER A 118 8.57 10.35 4.10
N PHE A 119 8.05 10.68 5.27
CA PHE A 119 6.66 11.04 5.52
C PHE A 119 6.63 12.24 6.48
N TYR A 120 5.43 12.73 6.80
CA TYR A 120 5.26 13.80 7.77
C TYR A 120 3.90 13.66 8.47
N TYR A 121 3.73 14.31 9.61
CA TYR A 121 2.44 14.42 10.28
C TYR A 121 1.98 15.87 10.31
N PHE A 122 0.67 16.08 10.44
CA PHE A 122 0.10 17.42 10.52
C PHE A 122 -1.29 17.41 11.21
N PRO A 123 -1.73 18.55 11.77
CA PRO A 123 -3.07 18.69 12.32
C PRO A 123 -4.13 18.66 11.21
N SER A 124 -5.11 17.77 11.31
CA SER A 124 -6.10 17.54 10.23
C SER A 124 -7.42 18.29 10.40
N LEU A 125 -7.64 18.94 11.54
CA LEU A 125 -8.89 19.64 11.88
C LEU A 125 -8.72 21.15 11.98
N GLY A 126 -9.83 21.87 11.89
CA GLY A 126 -9.91 23.28 12.32
C GLY A 126 -9.01 24.24 11.55
N PHE A 127 -8.50 23.84 10.38
CA PHE A 127 -7.45 24.57 9.67
C PHE A 127 -6.14 24.73 10.47
N HIS A 128 -5.95 23.91 11.52
CA HIS A 128 -4.82 23.96 12.45
C HIS A 128 -3.45 23.83 11.76
N LYS A 129 -3.35 23.11 10.63
CA LYS A 129 -2.12 23.00 9.83
C LYS A 129 -1.55 24.37 9.43
N ALA A 130 -2.41 25.37 9.22
CA ALA A 130 -1.99 26.74 8.92
C ALA A 130 -1.27 27.44 10.08
N ALA A 131 -1.47 26.97 11.31
CA ALA A 131 -0.79 27.46 12.50
C ALA A 131 0.46 26.62 12.87
N GLY A 132 0.80 25.58 12.11
CA GLY A 132 1.92 24.69 12.41
C GLY A 132 1.48 23.32 12.89
N GLY A 133 2.11 22.82 13.96
CA GLY A 133 1.84 21.48 14.50
C GLY A 133 2.24 20.31 13.58
N PHE A 134 2.99 20.57 12.50
CA PHE A 134 3.50 19.55 11.59
C PHE A 134 4.96 19.22 11.86
N GLY A 135 5.39 18.01 11.49
CA GLY A 135 6.78 17.55 11.63
C GLY A 135 7.09 16.32 10.78
N GLY A 136 8.36 15.96 10.69
CA GLY A 136 8.84 14.86 9.85
C GLY A 136 8.63 13.48 10.45
N ILE A 137 8.55 12.47 9.58
CA ILE A 137 8.61 11.05 9.94
C ILE A 137 9.61 10.38 8.99
N ARG A 138 10.64 9.75 9.55
CA ARG A 138 11.62 8.97 8.81
C ARG A 138 11.48 7.51 9.17
N ILE A 139 11.24 6.68 8.18
CA ILE A 139 11.21 5.23 8.34
C ILE A 139 12.42 4.64 7.60
N LEU A 140 13.37 4.13 8.37
CA LEU A 140 14.61 3.54 7.87
C LEU A 140 14.44 2.05 7.57
N SER A 141 15.21 1.55 6.61
CA SER A 141 15.34 0.10 6.38
C SER A 141 16.00 -0.58 7.59
N ARG A 142 15.72 -1.87 7.80
CA ARG A 142 16.38 -2.66 8.84
C ARG A 142 17.88 -2.78 8.56
N PRO A 143 18.73 -2.88 9.60
CA PRO A 143 20.12 -3.26 9.43
C PRO A 143 20.20 -4.55 8.58
N ARG A 144 21.08 -4.55 7.56
CA ARG A 144 21.29 -5.63 6.56
C ARG A 144 20.31 -5.70 5.39
N ILE A 145 19.28 -4.86 5.32
CA ILE A 145 18.52 -4.69 4.07
C ILE A 145 19.19 -3.56 3.27
N PRO A 146 19.88 -3.88 2.16
CA PRO A 146 20.59 -2.86 1.39
C PRO A 146 19.59 -1.88 0.77
N VAL A 147 19.88 -0.59 0.90
CA VAL A 147 19.25 0.46 0.09
C VAL A 147 20.04 0.62 -1.22
N PRO A 148 19.43 1.03 -2.34
CA PRO A 148 20.08 1.04 -3.65
C PRO A 148 21.08 2.21 -3.84
N PHE A 149 21.64 2.76 -2.77
CA PHE A 149 22.61 3.85 -2.78
C PHE A 149 23.57 3.74 -1.58
N PRO A 150 24.78 4.30 -1.65
CA PRO A 150 25.72 4.30 -0.53
C PRO A 150 25.18 5.07 0.69
N ASP A 151 25.66 4.72 1.87
CA ASP A 151 25.31 5.43 3.11
C ASP A 151 25.73 6.91 3.01
N PRO A 152 24.79 7.85 3.18
CA PRO A 152 25.10 9.27 3.15
C PRO A 152 25.84 9.70 4.43
N ALA A 153 26.67 10.73 4.33
CA ALA A 153 27.35 11.34 5.48
C ALA A 153 26.39 12.05 6.45
N GLY A 154 25.18 12.36 6.01
CA GLY A 154 24.11 12.88 6.85
C GLY A 154 22.74 12.73 6.18
N ASP A 155 21.70 12.67 7.00
CA ASP A 155 20.30 12.51 6.58
C ASP A 155 19.48 13.62 7.27
N TYR A 156 18.83 14.49 6.49
CA TYR A 156 18.16 15.69 6.97
C TYR A 156 16.69 15.76 6.52
N THR A 157 15.79 16.08 7.45
CA THR A 157 14.41 16.49 7.14
C THR A 157 14.39 17.95 6.68
N VAL A 158 13.71 18.19 5.56
CA VAL A 158 13.51 19.51 4.95
C VAL A 158 12.02 19.70 4.69
N LEU A 159 11.34 20.31 5.65
CA LEU A 159 9.93 20.68 5.53
C LEU A 159 9.83 22.02 4.80
N ILE A 160 9.18 22.01 3.64
CA ILE A 160 8.91 23.20 2.85
C ILE A 160 7.40 23.45 2.82
N GLY A 161 6.97 24.70 2.75
CA GLY A 161 5.54 24.99 2.72
C GLY A 161 5.29 26.47 2.53
N ASP A 162 4.13 26.80 1.99
CA ASP A 162 3.62 28.17 2.03
C ASP A 162 3.11 28.53 3.43
N TRP A 163 3.03 29.82 3.69
CA TRP A 163 2.66 30.34 5.00
C TRP A 163 1.83 31.61 4.90
N TYR A 164 0.86 31.73 5.80
CA TYR A 164 -0.05 32.86 5.93
C TYR A 164 0.27 33.62 7.22
N GLN A 165 0.33 34.95 7.16
CA GLN A 165 0.41 35.81 8.33
C GLN A 165 -0.92 35.85 9.09
N ALA A 166 -2.04 35.63 8.39
CA ALA A 166 -3.34 35.52 9.00
C ALA A 166 -3.45 34.26 9.88
N ASN A 167 -4.06 34.40 11.05
CA ASN A 167 -4.28 33.27 11.97
C ASN A 167 -5.21 32.23 11.32
N HIS A 168 -4.96 30.95 11.59
CA HIS A 168 -5.78 29.83 11.10
C HIS A 168 -7.28 30.00 11.36
N THR A 169 -7.70 30.61 12.47
CA THR A 169 -9.13 30.87 12.77
C THR A 169 -9.75 31.89 11.81
N THR A 170 -8.96 32.87 11.35
CA THR A 170 -9.38 33.87 10.37
C THR A 170 -9.50 33.24 8.98
N LEU A 171 -8.52 32.43 8.58
CA LEU A 171 -8.53 31.70 7.31
C LEU A 171 -9.70 30.70 7.26
N ARG A 172 -9.95 29.98 8.37
CA ARG A 172 -11.13 29.12 8.53
C ARG A 172 -12.42 29.91 8.35
N ALA A 173 -12.58 31.05 9.04
CA ALA A 173 -13.78 31.86 8.93
C ALA A 173 -14.04 32.39 7.51
N GLN A 174 -12.99 32.68 6.73
CA GLN A 174 -13.11 33.07 5.32
C GLN A 174 -13.69 31.91 4.49
N LEU A 175 -13.15 30.70 4.64
CA LEU A 175 -13.66 29.50 3.96
C LEU A 175 -15.09 29.17 4.37
N ASP A 176 -15.41 29.25 5.67
CA ASP A 176 -16.75 28.97 6.19
C ASP A 176 -17.80 29.95 5.65
N ASN A 177 -17.38 31.20 5.37
CA ASN A 177 -18.20 32.20 4.72
C ASN A 177 -18.29 32.04 3.18
N GLY A 178 -17.60 31.04 2.62
CA GLY A 178 -17.61 30.77 1.17
C GLY A 178 -16.69 31.70 0.38
N SER A 179 -15.68 32.30 1.01
CA SER A 179 -14.64 33.07 0.34
C SER A 179 -13.47 32.15 -0.03
N MET A 180 -12.79 32.43 -1.14
CA MET A 180 -11.51 31.80 -1.46
C MET A 180 -10.42 32.31 -0.51
N LEU A 181 -9.42 31.48 -0.25
CA LEU A 181 -8.25 31.90 0.51
C LEU A 181 -7.46 32.96 -0.28
N PRO A 182 -6.83 33.93 0.40
CA PRO A 182 -5.86 34.80 -0.24
C PRO A 182 -4.65 34.00 -0.73
N LEU A 183 -3.79 34.63 -1.53
CA LEU A 183 -2.47 34.06 -1.79
C LEU A 183 -1.66 34.00 -0.47
N PRO A 184 -0.80 32.98 -0.29
CA PRO A 184 0.10 32.95 0.86
C PRO A 184 1.04 34.17 0.91
N ASP A 185 1.47 34.52 2.11
CA ASP A 185 2.36 35.68 2.35
C ASP A 185 3.85 35.34 2.18
N GLY A 186 4.21 34.06 2.25
CA GLY A 186 5.60 33.63 2.09
C GLY A 186 5.76 32.11 2.01
N ILE A 187 7.01 31.68 1.82
CA ILE A 187 7.42 30.27 1.85
C ILE A 187 8.33 30.07 3.07
N LEU A 188 8.30 28.87 3.65
CA LEU A 188 9.17 28.46 4.74
C LEU A 188 10.05 27.28 4.33
N ILE A 189 11.26 27.25 4.90
CA ILE A 189 12.15 26.08 4.92
C ILE A 189 12.42 25.77 6.39
N ASN A 190 12.00 24.59 6.87
CA ASN A 190 12.07 24.18 8.27
C ASN A 190 11.53 25.24 9.24
N GLY A 191 10.35 25.81 8.91
CA GLY A 191 9.66 26.81 9.72
C GLY A 191 10.25 28.22 9.65
N ARG A 192 11.25 28.47 8.78
CA ARG A 192 11.87 29.78 8.64
C ARG A 192 11.71 30.37 7.24
N GLY A 193 11.30 31.63 7.19
CA GLY A 193 11.10 32.40 5.96
C GLY A 193 12.33 33.22 5.55
N PRO A 194 12.19 34.12 4.56
CA PRO A 194 13.31 34.88 3.97
C PRO A 194 14.14 35.66 4.98
N ASN A 195 13.51 36.15 6.05
CA ASN A 195 14.15 36.98 7.08
C ASN A 195 14.96 36.18 8.12
N ARG A 196 14.86 34.84 8.11
CA ARG A 196 15.59 33.95 9.02
C ARG A 196 16.09 32.73 8.25
N THR A 197 17.35 32.73 7.86
CA THR A 197 17.87 31.68 7.00
C THR A 197 18.10 30.37 7.77
N ALA A 198 17.54 29.26 7.29
CA ALA A 198 17.91 27.93 7.75
C ALA A 198 19.28 27.55 7.18
N SER A 199 20.01 26.63 7.81
CA SER A 199 21.30 26.15 7.30
C SER A 199 21.45 24.64 7.43
N ILE A 200 22.06 24.02 6.42
CA ILE A 200 22.47 22.62 6.43
C ILE A 200 23.99 22.59 6.29
N ASN A 201 24.67 21.98 7.26
CA ASN A 201 26.13 21.89 7.26
C ASN A 201 26.58 20.65 6.48
N VAL A 202 27.59 20.84 5.62
CA VAL A 202 28.16 19.79 4.78
C VAL A 202 29.69 19.87 4.74
N GLU A 203 30.33 18.72 4.53
CA GLU A 203 31.75 18.57 4.29
C GLU A 203 32.01 18.38 2.80
N GLN A 204 33.00 19.09 2.27
CA GLN A 204 33.36 19.01 0.86
C GLN A 204 33.70 17.56 0.45
N GLY A 205 33.18 17.14 -0.69
CA GLY A 205 33.35 15.80 -1.25
C GLY A 205 32.43 14.73 -0.66
N LYS A 206 31.62 15.03 0.37
CA LYS A 206 30.66 14.10 0.96
C LYS A 206 29.28 14.20 0.32
N THR A 207 28.50 13.12 0.40
CA THR A 207 27.12 13.05 -0.10
C THR A 207 26.13 13.01 1.06
N TYR A 208 25.06 13.79 0.97
CA TYR A 208 24.03 13.95 1.99
C TYR A 208 22.66 13.59 1.42
N ARG A 209 21.78 13.03 2.27
CA ARG A 209 20.37 12.78 1.94
C ARG A 209 19.50 13.91 2.49
N LEU A 210 18.71 14.53 1.63
CA LEU A 210 17.70 15.51 2.01
C LEU A 210 16.31 14.94 1.76
N ARG A 211 15.50 14.86 2.82
CA ARG A 211 14.11 14.38 2.81
C ARG A 211 13.16 15.57 2.76
N ILE A 212 12.71 15.90 1.58
CA ILE A 212 11.96 17.11 1.27
C ILE A 212 10.47 16.79 1.27
N SER A 213 9.71 17.40 2.18
CA SER A 213 8.25 17.23 2.28
C SER A 213 7.55 18.58 2.15
N ASN A 214 6.57 18.68 1.25
CA ASN A 214 5.74 19.88 1.14
C ASN A 214 4.56 19.79 2.12
N VAL A 215 4.71 20.49 3.24
CA VAL A 215 3.74 20.59 4.35
C VAL A 215 2.86 21.83 4.26
N GLY A 216 2.84 22.51 3.10
CA GLY A 216 1.99 23.68 2.85
C GLY A 216 0.50 23.37 2.79
N LEU A 217 -0.28 24.41 2.48
CA LEU A 217 -1.73 24.38 2.33
C LEU A 217 -2.19 24.46 0.87
N GLN A 218 -1.43 25.09 -0.02
CA GLN A 218 -1.89 25.34 -1.41
C GLN A 218 -0.78 25.26 -2.45
N SER A 219 0.39 25.81 -2.17
CA SER A 219 1.40 26.06 -3.19
C SER A 219 2.19 24.80 -3.57
N SER A 220 2.26 24.53 -4.88
CA SER A 220 3.33 23.69 -5.44
C SER A 220 4.65 24.45 -5.37
N LEU A 221 5.74 23.78 -4.98
CA LEU A 221 7.02 24.42 -4.72
C LEU A 221 8.12 23.80 -5.58
N ASN A 222 9.04 24.64 -6.08
CA ASN A 222 10.26 24.18 -6.74
C ASN A 222 11.45 24.31 -5.79
N PHE A 223 12.11 23.19 -5.50
CA PHE A 223 13.31 23.11 -4.67
C PHE A 223 14.56 22.99 -5.54
N ARG A 224 15.63 23.73 -5.23
CA ARG A 224 16.92 23.65 -5.92
C ARG A 224 18.07 24.12 -5.04
N ILE A 225 19.29 23.74 -5.41
CA ILE A 225 20.51 24.15 -4.71
C ILE A 225 21.48 24.76 -5.72
N GLN A 226 21.99 25.94 -5.42
CA GLN A 226 22.93 26.66 -6.27
C GLN A 226 24.17 25.81 -6.55
N GLY A 227 24.45 25.54 -7.83
CA GLY A 227 25.63 24.79 -8.26
C GLY A 227 25.57 23.28 -8.01
N HIS A 228 24.49 22.73 -7.44
CA HIS A 228 24.40 21.31 -7.10
C HIS A 228 23.25 20.62 -7.84
N ARG A 229 23.52 19.41 -8.35
CA ARG A 229 22.49 18.50 -8.86
C ARG A 229 21.94 17.65 -7.71
N MET A 230 20.70 17.20 -7.86
CA MET A 230 20.00 16.38 -6.89
C MET A 230 19.61 15.06 -7.54
N LYS A 231 20.09 13.96 -6.97
CA LYS A 231 19.74 12.61 -7.41
C LYS A 231 18.53 12.12 -6.62
N VAL A 232 17.37 12.03 -7.24
CA VAL A 232 16.13 11.58 -6.58
C VAL A 232 16.23 10.09 -6.32
N VAL A 233 16.26 9.63 -5.07
CA VAL A 233 16.48 8.22 -4.70
C VAL A 233 15.27 7.55 -4.03
N GLU A 234 14.30 8.33 -3.55
CA GLU A 234 13.06 7.81 -2.96
C GLU A 234 11.90 8.80 -3.12
N VAL A 235 10.70 8.27 -3.30
CA VAL A 235 9.41 9.00 -3.34
C VAL A 235 8.42 8.26 -2.46
N GLU A 236 7.97 8.88 -1.37
CA GLU A 236 6.92 8.37 -0.46
C GLU A 236 7.08 6.87 -0.11
N GLY A 237 8.32 6.42 0.08
CA GLY A 237 8.71 5.05 0.41
C GLY A 237 9.13 4.14 -0.74
N THR A 238 9.09 4.63 -1.97
CA THR A 238 9.48 3.87 -3.16
C THR A 238 10.85 4.29 -3.67
N HIS A 239 11.76 3.33 -3.89
CA HIS A 239 13.04 3.64 -4.53
C HIS A 239 12.89 3.89 -6.02
N THR A 240 13.64 4.87 -6.53
CA THR A 240 13.55 5.33 -7.92
C THR A 240 14.76 4.87 -8.75
N LEU A 241 14.65 5.00 -10.07
CA LEU A 241 15.77 4.81 -11.02
C LEU A 241 16.91 5.86 -10.88
N GLN A 242 16.89 6.70 -9.85
CA GLN A 242 17.95 7.64 -9.51
C GLN A 242 18.28 8.71 -10.55
N THR A 243 17.24 9.32 -11.14
CA THR A 243 17.39 10.44 -12.06
C THR A 243 17.93 11.69 -11.35
N GLU A 244 18.82 12.42 -12.02
CA GLU A 244 19.39 13.67 -11.52
C GLU A 244 18.71 14.91 -12.10
N PHE A 245 18.28 15.82 -11.22
CA PHE A 245 17.67 17.08 -11.60
C PHE A 245 18.44 18.27 -11.01
N SER A 246 18.40 19.41 -11.70
CA SER A 246 18.87 20.69 -11.17
C SER A 246 17.85 21.38 -10.26
N SER A 247 16.56 21.04 -10.42
CA SER A 247 15.47 21.50 -9.55
C SER A 247 14.36 20.46 -9.54
N LEU A 248 13.56 20.43 -8.48
CA LEU A 248 12.50 19.45 -8.25
C LEU A 248 11.21 20.16 -7.86
N ASP A 249 10.13 19.93 -8.61
CA ASP A 249 8.80 20.33 -8.19
C ASP A 249 8.28 19.33 -7.13
N VAL A 250 7.83 19.86 -6.00
CA VAL A 250 7.25 19.12 -4.87
C VAL A 250 5.86 19.69 -4.60
N HIS A 251 4.82 18.94 -4.93
CA HIS A 251 3.44 19.36 -4.77
C HIS A 251 2.96 19.15 -3.32
N VAL A 252 1.89 19.83 -2.92
CA VAL A 252 1.38 19.76 -1.54
C VAL A 252 1.09 18.31 -1.17
N GLY A 253 1.60 17.88 -0.02
CA GLY A 253 1.46 16.51 0.47
C GLY A 253 2.53 15.54 -0.02
N GLN A 254 3.38 15.92 -0.96
CA GLN A 254 4.41 15.04 -1.48
C GLN A 254 5.69 15.05 -0.65
N SER A 255 6.36 13.89 -0.62
CA SER A 255 7.70 13.72 -0.03
C SER A 255 8.68 13.05 -0.99
N TYR A 256 9.91 13.56 -1.03
CA TYR A 256 11.02 13.06 -1.85
C TYR A 256 12.28 12.93 -1.01
N SER A 257 13.13 11.94 -1.30
CA SER A 257 14.54 11.99 -0.88
C SER A 257 15.45 12.22 -2.08
N VAL A 258 16.40 13.14 -1.90
CA VAL A 258 17.47 13.39 -2.86
C VAL A 258 18.83 13.17 -2.21
N LEU A 259 19.79 12.68 -2.99
CA LEU A 259 21.21 12.72 -2.66
C LEU A 259 21.86 13.95 -3.30
N VAL A 260 22.64 14.67 -2.50
CA VAL A 260 23.38 15.86 -2.91
C VAL A 260 24.84 15.69 -2.50
N THR A 261 25.75 15.74 -3.46
CA THR A 261 27.19 15.70 -3.21
C THR A 261 27.72 17.12 -3.08
N ALA A 262 28.45 17.41 -2.00
CA ALA A 262 29.10 18.69 -1.77
C ALA A 262 30.39 18.82 -2.61
N ASP A 263 30.25 18.82 -3.94
CA ASP A 263 31.33 18.75 -4.93
C ASP A 263 31.86 20.11 -5.40
N GLN A 264 31.31 21.21 -4.88
CA GLN A 264 31.67 22.56 -5.29
C GLN A 264 32.89 23.09 -4.50
N PRO A 265 33.51 24.20 -4.92
CA PRO A 265 34.55 24.89 -4.15
C PRO A 265 34.09 25.25 -2.74
N ALA A 266 35.03 25.44 -1.82
CA ALA A 266 34.79 25.72 -0.39
C ALA A 266 34.13 27.08 -0.15
N GLN A 267 32.83 27.16 -0.37
CA GLN A 267 31.99 28.34 -0.17
C GLN A 267 30.57 27.94 0.26
N ASP A 268 29.78 28.89 0.74
CA ASP A 268 28.37 28.67 1.07
C ASP A 268 27.49 28.81 -0.19
N PHE A 269 26.43 28.02 -0.29
CA PHE A 269 25.52 28.01 -1.45
C PHE A 269 24.06 28.22 -1.04
N TYR A 270 23.26 28.85 -1.89
CA TYR A 270 21.82 28.93 -1.66
C TYR A 270 21.12 27.59 -1.87
N ILE A 271 20.28 27.21 -0.91
CA ILE A 271 19.13 26.35 -1.12
C ILE A 271 17.95 27.30 -1.41
N VAL A 272 17.22 27.08 -2.50
CA VAL A 272 16.13 27.96 -2.93
C VAL A 272 14.84 27.18 -3.06
N VAL A 273 13.77 27.74 -2.50
CA VAL A 273 12.40 27.25 -2.68
C VAL A 273 11.56 28.38 -3.22
N SER A 274 10.87 28.15 -4.33
CA SER A 274 9.98 29.14 -4.95
C SER A 274 8.61 28.55 -5.31
N SER A 275 7.56 29.35 -5.21
CA SER A 275 6.22 28.93 -5.62
C SER A 275 6.13 28.68 -7.12
N ARG A 276 5.27 27.74 -7.51
CA ARG A 276 4.95 27.38 -8.89
C ARG A 276 3.50 27.74 -9.19
N PHE A 277 3.22 28.01 -10.46
CA PHE A 277 1.87 28.23 -10.99
C PHE A 277 1.09 29.36 -10.29
N THR A 278 1.80 30.34 -9.73
CA THR A 278 1.25 31.47 -8.98
C THR A 278 1.89 32.78 -9.46
N THR A 279 1.19 33.89 -9.32
CA THR A 279 1.73 35.24 -9.58
C THR A 279 1.25 36.17 -8.47
N PRO A 280 2.16 36.84 -7.71
CA PRO A 280 3.63 36.82 -7.85
C PRO A 280 4.26 35.49 -7.42
N ILE A 281 5.53 35.28 -7.82
CA ILE A 281 6.33 34.13 -7.37
C ILE A 281 6.92 34.44 -6.00
N LEU A 282 6.57 33.64 -5.00
CA LEU A 282 7.15 33.71 -3.66
C LEU A 282 8.46 32.92 -3.65
N THR A 283 9.50 33.44 -2.99
CA THR A 283 10.81 32.76 -2.91
C THR A 283 11.37 32.86 -1.50
N THR A 284 12.00 31.80 -1.03
CA THR A 284 12.72 31.74 0.25
C THR A 284 14.03 30.97 0.08
N THR A 285 15.04 31.35 0.85
CA THR A 285 16.36 30.73 0.79
C THR A 285 16.79 30.15 2.14
N ALA A 286 17.61 29.11 2.05
CA ALA A 286 18.41 28.55 3.13
C ALA A 286 19.88 28.46 2.66
N ILE A 287 20.81 28.17 3.57
CA ILE A 287 22.24 28.04 3.25
C ILE A 287 22.67 26.57 3.31
N LEU A 288 23.29 26.08 2.25
CA LEU A 288 24.13 24.90 2.28
C LEU A 288 25.55 25.35 2.67
N ARG A 289 25.93 25.13 3.92
CA ARG A 289 27.16 25.66 4.53
C ARG A 289 28.28 24.63 4.47
N TYR A 290 29.33 24.94 3.74
CA TYR A 290 30.51 24.07 3.66
C TYR A 290 31.36 24.27 4.92
N ALA A 291 31.79 23.18 5.56
CA ALA A 291 32.54 23.22 6.81
C ALA A 291 33.88 23.99 6.70
N ASN A 292 34.49 23.96 5.51
CA ASN A 292 35.72 24.68 5.17
C ASN A 292 35.48 26.01 4.43
N SER A 293 34.24 26.50 4.43
CA SER A 293 33.86 27.77 3.78
C SER A 293 34.52 28.97 4.48
N ALA A 294 35.21 29.79 3.70
CA ALA A 294 35.84 31.04 4.17
C ALA A 294 35.00 32.30 3.89
N GLY A 295 33.83 32.17 3.27
CA GLY A 295 33.02 33.31 2.82
C GLY A 295 31.52 33.05 2.83
N SER A 296 30.74 34.12 2.73
CA SER A 296 29.28 34.05 2.56
C SER A 296 28.90 33.64 1.14
N VAL A 297 27.64 33.26 0.93
CA VAL A 297 27.09 32.95 -0.39
C VAL A 297 27.36 34.09 -1.38
N GLN A 298 27.72 33.74 -2.62
CA GLN A 298 27.99 34.69 -3.70
C GLN A 298 26.91 34.67 -4.78
N GLY A 299 26.68 35.84 -5.38
CA GLY A 299 25.73 36.03 -6.48
C GLY A 299 24.25 35.99 -6.05
N PRO A 300 23.32 36.17 -7.00
CA PRO A 300 21.90 36.02 -6.73
C PRO A 300 21.50 34.54 -6.57
N PRO A 301 20.41 34.23 -5.85
CA PRO A 301 19.83 32.90 -5.85
C PRO A 301 19.53 32.42 -7.28
N PRO A 302 19.80 31.15 -7.64
CA PRO A 302 19.52 30.63 -8.98
C PRO A 302 18.04 30.79 -9.32
N GLY A 303 17.74 31.14 -10.58
CA GLY A 303 16.38 31.12 -11.12
C GLY A 303 15.79 29.70 -11.14
N GLY A 304 14.48 29.60 -11.27
CA GLY A 304 13.75 28.32 -11.36
C GLY A 304 12.53 28.43 -12.26
N PRO A 305 11.89 27.31 -12.61
CA PRO A 305 10.65 27.33 -13.37
C PRO A 305 9.54 28.03 -12.55
N THR A 306 8.63 28.71 -13.25
CA THR A 306 7.56 29.53 -12.64
C THR A 306 6.18 28.99 -13.02
N ILE A 307 5.82 29.05 -14.31
CA ILE A 307 4.49 28.65 -14.82
C ILE A 307 4.54 27.47 -15.81
N GLN A 308 5.71 26.92 -16.12
CA GLN A 308 5.87 25.88 -17.14
C GLN A 308 5.28 24.53 -16.66
N ILE A 309 4.02 24.25 -17.05
CA ILE A 309 3.31 23.00 -16.71
C ILE A 309 3.94 21.80 -17.40
N ASP A 310 4.18 21.88 -18.72
CA ASP A 310 4.75 20.76 -19.50
C ASP A 310 6.08 20.26 -18.93
N TRP A 311 6.91 21.17 -18.42
CA TRP A 311 8.16 20.82 -17.76
C TRP A 311 7.92 20.00 -16.48
N SER A 312 6.98 20.44 -15.65
CA SER A 312 6.61 19.78 -14.38
C SER A 312 6.01 18.40 -14.64
N LEU A 313 5.12 18.31 -15.63
CA LEU A 313 4.47 17.09 -16.06
C LEU A 313 5.49 16.07 -16.59
N ASN A 314 6.43 16.51 -17.43
CA ASN A 314 7.50 15.65 -17.92
C ASN A 314 8.48 15.21 -16.81
N GLN A 315 8.77 16.08 -15.83
CA GLN A 315 9.55 15.69 -14.65
C GLN A 315 8.82 14.59 -13.86
N ALA A 316 7.52 14.74 -13.62
CA ALA A 316 6.72 13.75 -12.91
C ALA A 316 6.71 12.38 -13.64
N ARG A 317 6.55 12.38 -14.97
CA ARG A 317 6.61 11.17 -15.81
C ARG A 317 7.99 10.49 -15.81
N ALA A 318 9.07 11.28 -15.68
CA ALA A 318 10.44 10.76 -15.69
C ALA A 318 10.81 10.01 -14.40
N ILE A 319 10.10 10.28 -13.29
CA ILE A 319 10.34 9.62 -12.00
C ILE A 319 9.66 8.25 -12.00
N ARG A 320 10.47 7.20 -12.02
CA ARG A 320 10.04 5.80 -12.17
C ARG A 320 10.63 4.92 -11.07
N THR A 321 9.94 3.85 -10.73
CA THR A 321 10.34 2.89 -9.70
C THR A 321 11.58 2.11 -10.13
N ASN A 322 12.54 1.91 -9.22
CA ASN A 322 13.61 0.95 -9.44
C ASN A 322 13.12 -0.47 -9.16
N LEU A 323 12.85 -1.22 -10.23
CA LEU A 323 12.30 -2.57 -10.13
C LEU A 323 13.23 -3.60 -9.48
N THR A 324 14.55 -3.35 -9.48
CA THR A 324 15.54 -4.29 -8.91
C THR A 324 15.90 -3.96 -7.47
N ALA A 325 15.59 -2.75 -7.00
CA ALA A 325 15.81 -2.38 -5.61
C ALA A 325 14.90 -3.21 -4.70
N SER A 326 15.47 -3.77 -3.63
CA SER A 326 14.69 -4.31 -2.52
C SER A 326 13.97 -3.16 -1.81
N GLY A 327 12.76 -3.45 -1.34
CA GLY A 327 12.04 -2.54 -0.47
C GLY A 327 12.34 -2.85 1.01
N PRO A 328 11.33 -2.73 1.89
CA PRO A 328 11.42 -3.13 3.30
C PRO A 328 11.61 -4.64 3.52
N ARG A 329 11.41 -5.44 2.46
CA ARG A 329 11.66 -6.87 2.42
C ARG A 329 12.67 -7.18 1.31
N PRO A 330 13.37 -8.32 1.36
CA PRO A 330 14.38 -8.68 0.37
C PRO A 330 13.85 -8.71 -1.08
N ASN A 331 12.55 -8.97 -1.25
CA ASN A 331 11.93 -9.01 -2.57
C ASN A 331 12.06 -7.65 -3.29
N PRO A 332 12.50 -7.66 -4.56
CA PRO A 332 12.55 -6.45 -5.38
C PRO A 332 11.17 -5.78 -5.50
N GLN A 333 11.15 -4.45 -5.60
CA GLN A 333 9.91 -3.70 -5.78
C GLN A 333 9.19 -4.06 -7.09
N GLY A 334 9.94 -4.54 -8.10
CA GLY A 334 9.38 -5.03 -9.36
C GLY A 334 8.73 -6.41 -9.32
N SER A 335 8.76 -7.13 -8.19
CA SER A 335 8.08 -8.42 -8.05
C SER A 335 6.56 -8.31 -8.08
N TYR A 336 5.99 -7.14 -7.81
CA TYR A 336 4.56 -6.89 -7.92
C TYR A 336 4.22 -6.34 -9.30
N HIS A 337 3.82 -7.22 -10.22
CA HIS A 337 3.50 -6.88 -11.61
C HIS A 337 2.09 -6.28 -11.76
N TYR A 338 1.87 -5.12 -11.16
CA TYR A 338 0.58 -4.42 -11.14
C TYR A 338 -0.06 -4.25 -12.52
N GLY A 339 0.74 -4.06 -13.57
CA GLY A 339 0.27 -3.87 -14.94
C GLY A 339 -0.30 -5.11 -15.62
N MET A 340 -0.10 -6.31 -15.05
CA MET A 340 -0.69 -7.57 -15.53
C MET A 340 -2.00 -7.93 -14.83
N ILE A 341 -2.41 -7.14 -13.83
CA ILE A 341 -3.63 -7.39 -13.05
C ILE A 341 -4.79 -6.65 -13.72
N ASN A 342 -5.85 -7.39 -14.06
CA ASN A 342 -7.05 -6.80 -14.62
C ASN A 342 -7.76 -5.94 -13.57
N THR A 343 -8.12 -4.72 -13.95
CA THR A 343 -8.90 -3.82 -13.11
C THR A 343 -10.33 -4.32 -12.98
N THR A 344 -10.87 -4.38 -11.77
CA THR A 344 -12.25 -4.81 -11.48
C THR A 344 -13.26 -3.67 -11.59
N ARG A 345 -12.79 -2.42 -11.49
CA ARG A 345 -13.62 -1.20 -11.51
C ARG A 345 -12.78 -0.01 -11.96
N THR A 346 -13.39 0.89 -12.73
CA THR A 346 -12.84 2.21 -13.06
C THR A 346 -13.71 3.28 -12.40
N ILE A 347 -13.07 4.18 -11.68
CA ILE A 347 -13.67 5.34 -11.01
C ILE A 347 -13.05 6.58 -11.63
N VAL A 348 -13.87 7.51 -12.10
CA VAL A 348 -13.46 8.83 -12.60
C VAL A 348 -14.00 9.90 -11.66
N LEU A 349 -13.10 10.61 -11.00
CA LEU A 349 -13.37 11.65 -10.02
C LEU A 349 -13.07 12.99 -10.66
N SER A 350 -14.12 13.71 -11.03
CA SER A 350 -14.01 15.04 -11.60
C SER A 350 -14.32 16.08 -10.55
N ASN A 351 -13.41 17.05 -10.41
CA ASN A 351 -13.65 18.22 -9.58
C ASN A 351 -14.59 19.22 -10.28
N SER A 352 -15.30 19.99 -9.46
CA SER A 352 -16.01 21.19 -9.90
C SER A 352 -16.09 22.21 -8.77
N ALA A 353 -16.13 23.48 -9.13
CA ALA A 353 -16.38 24.60 -8.23
C ALA A 353 -17.70 25.28 -8.59
N GLY A 354 -18.44 25.78 -7.59
CA GLY A 354 -19.69 26.50 -7.82
C GLY A 354 -20.28 27.15 -6.58
N ILE A 355 -21.26 28.04 -6.79
CA ILE A 355 -21.98 28.70 -5.70
C ILE A 355 -23.18 27.85 -5.30
N VAL A 356 -23.21 27.42 -4.04
CA VAL A 356 -24.34 26.69 -3.44
C VAL A 356 -24.80 27.44 -2.19
N ASN A 357 -26.07 27.83 -2.15
CA ASN A 357 -26.65 28.62 -1.06
C ASN A 357 -25.84 29.90 -0.75
N GLY A 358 -25.37 30.60 -1.80
CA GLY A 358 -24.61 31.85 -1.68
C GLY A 358 -23.15 31.68 -1.25
N LYS A 359 -22.63 30.44 -1.11
CA LYS A 359 -21.24 30.16 -0.72
C LYS A 359 -20.49 29.43 -1.82
N GLN A 360 -19.21 29.78 -2.03
CA GLN A 360 -18.31 28.98 -2.85
C GLN A 360 -18.18 27.58 -2.24
N ARG A 361 -18.34 26.56 -3.09
CA ARG A 361 -18.17 25.15 -2.76
C ARG A 361 -17.34 24.48 -3.85
N TYR A 362 -16.59 23.46 -3.45
CA TYR A 362 -16.01 22.52 -4.38
C TYR A 362 -16.66 21.15 -4.18
N ALA A 363 -16.63 20.36 -5.23
CA ALA A 363 -17.31 19.09 -5.31
C ALA A 363 -16.51 18.09 -6.11
N VAL A 364 -16.77 16.81 -5.85
CA VAL A 364 -16.26 15.68 -6.63
C VAL A 364 -17.45 14.91 -7.16
N ASN A 365 -17.54 14.74 -8.48
CA ASN A 365 -18.69 14.13 -9.15
C ASN A 365 -20.02 14.75 -8.68
N SER A 366 -20.03 16.08 -8.57
CA SER A 366 -21.16 16.91 -8.13
C SER A 366 -21.49 16.86 -6.64
N VAL A 367 -20.74 16.10 -5.83
CA VAL A 367 -20.94 16.05 -4.37
C VAL A 367 -19.98 16.99 -3.65
N SER A 368 -20.53 17.99 -2.97
CA SER A 368 -19.80 18.81 -2.01
C SER A 368 -19.93 18.19 -0.63
N PHE A 369 -18.82 17.71 -0.08
CA PHE A 369 -18.83 16.99 1.18
C PHE A 369 -19.26 17.88 2.34
N ILE A 370 -20.11 17.33 3.20
CA ILE A 370 -20.44 17.92 4.50
C ILE A 370 -20.05 16.97 5.62
N PRO A 371 -19.40 17.46 6.69
CA PRO A 371 -19.12 16.65 7.86
C PRO A 371 -20.42 16.31 8.60
N ALA A 372 -20.56 15.06 9.02
CA ALA A 372 -21.54 14.57 9.98
C ALA A 372 -21.08 14.79 11.46
N ASP A 373 -22.01 14.74 12.40
CA ASP A 373 -21.67 14.89 13.83
C ASP A 373 -20.99 13.64 14.41
N THR A 374 -21.25 12.47 13.84
CA THR A 374 -20.63 11.20 14.24
C THR A 374 -19.58 10.79 13.21
N PRO A 375 -18.33 10.46 13.62
CA PRO A 375 -17.34 9.94 12.69
C PRO A 375 -17.87 8.73 11.93
N LEU A 376 -17.72 8.77 10.61
CA LEU A 376 -18.26 7.77 9.68
C LEU A 376 -17.81 6.36 10.08
N LYS A 377 -16.56 6.18 10.52
CA LYS A 377 -16.05 4.86 10.92
C LYS A 377 -16.72 4.33 12.19
N VAL A 378 -17.01 5.23 13.14
CA VAL A 378 -17.76 4.91 14.35
C VAL A 378 -19.20 4.54 13.99
N ALA A 379 -19.83 5.32 13.12
CA ALA A 379 -21.18 5.04 12.63
C ALA A 379 -21.27 3.70 11.87
N ASP A 380 -20.29 3.37 11.03
CA ASP A 380 -20.17 2.06 10.37
C ASP A 380 -20.01 0.92 11.40
N PHE A 381 -19.11 1.09 12.36
CA PHE A 381 -18.80 0.04 13.35
C PHE A 381 -20.00 -0.28 14.24
N PHE A 382 -20.67 0.76 14.77
CA PHE A 382 -21.83 0.62 15.65
C PHE A 382 -23.17 0.53 14.90
N LYS A 383 -23.15 0.54 13.56
CA LYS A 383 -24.34 0.45 12.69
C LYS A 383 -25.39 1.55 12.99
N ILE A 384 -24.91 2.78 13.18
CA ILE A 384 -25.75 3.95 13.44
C ILE A 384 -26.35 4.43 12.12
N GLY A 385 -27.67 4.34 11.99
CA GLY A 385 -28.39 4.78 10.80
C GLY A 385 -28.45 6.32 10.69
N GLY A 386 -28.57 6.83 9.45
CA GLY A 386 -28.79 8.26 9.17
C GLY A 386 -27.55 9.14 9.13
N VAL A 387 -26.35 8.60 9.39
CA VAL A 387 -25.08 9.37 9.38
C VAL A 387 -24.52 9.52 7.96
N PHE A 388 -24.49 8.43 7.19
CA PHE A 388 -24.03 8.42 5.80
C PHE A 388 -24.77 7.34 5.01
N ARG A 389 -24.62 7.36 3.68
CA ARG A 389 -25.09 6.29 2.78
C ARG A 389 -23.92 5.80 1.94
N VAL A 390 -23.71 4.48 1.92
CA VAL A 390 -22.73 3.87 1.01
C VAL A 390 -23.23 4.00 -0.42
N GLY A 391 -22.37 4.43 -1.34
CA GLY A 391 -22.73 4.69 -2.73
C GLY A 391 -23.37 6.07 -2.95
N SER A 392 -23.23 7.01 -2.01
CA SER A 392 -23.73 8.39 -2.16
C SER A 392 -22.93 9.23 -3.17
N ILE A 393 -21.77 8.75 -3.61
CA ILE A 393 -20.98 9.34 -4.69
C ILE A 393 -20.89 8.35 -5.86
N SER A 394 -21.09 8.86 -7.08
CA SER A 394 -21.03 8.10 -8.33
C SER A 394 -19.58 7.83 -8.73
N ASP A 395 -19.36 6.69 -9.39
CA ASP A 395 -18.05 6.34 -10.00
C ASP A 395 -17.69 7.23 -11.17
N TRP A 396 -18.68 7.90 -11.77
CA TRP A 396 -18.50 8.76 -12.93
C TRP A 396 -19.09 10.15 -12.67
N PRO A 397 -18.51 11.21 -13.25
CA PRO A 397 -19.12 12.52 -13.24
C PRO A 397 -20.47 12.45 -13.95
N ASN A 398 -21.52 12.92 -13.29
CA ASN A 398 -22.89 12.86 -13.80
C ASN A 398 -23.32 14.14 -14.54
N GLY A 399 -22.46 15.17 -14.58
CA GLY A 399 -22.77 16.47 -15.18
C GLY A 399 -23.89 17.25 -14.46
N GLY A 400 -24.34 16.79 -13.30
CA GLY A 400 -25.35 17.45 -12.49
C GLY A 400 -24.83 18.69 -11.76
N GLY A 401 -25.75 19.48 -11.22
CA GLY A 401 -25.40 20.58 -10.32
C GLY A 401 -24.83 20.09 -8.99
N ILE A 402 -24.04 20.94 -8.33
CA ILE A 402 -23.44 20.61 -7.03
C ILE A 402 -24.53 20.45 -5.97
N TYR A 403 -24.49 19.34 -5.24
CA TYR A 403 -25.32 19.08 -4.07
C TYR A 403 -24.46 18.67 -2.87
N GLN A 404 -25.01 18.77 -1.67
CA GLN A 404 -24.30 18.47 -0.43
C GLN A 404 -24.68 17.08 0.08
N ASP A 405 -23.68 16.27 0.44
CA ASP A 405 -23.89 14.97 1.10
C ASP A 405 -22.65 14.57 1.92
N THR A 406 -22.81 13.64 2.86
CA THR A 406 -21.69 12.94 3.50
C THR A 406 -21.28 11.77 2.60
N SER A 407 -20.41 12.05 1.62
CA SER A 407 -20.10 11.08 0.56
C SER A 407 -19.25 9.90 1.03
N VAL A 408 -19.75 8.69 0.77
CA VAL A 408 -19.06 7.42 1.00
C VAL A 408 -19.23 6.52 -0.22
N MET A 409 -18.13 6.11 -0.81
CA MET A 409 -18.09 5.11 -1.87
C MET A 409 -17.87 3.73 -1.26
N GLY A 410 -18.72 2.76 -1.59
CA GLY A 410 -18.46 1.36 -1.25
C GLY A 410 -17.43 0.76 -2.20
N ALA A 411 -16.51 -0.04 -1.69
CA ALA A 411 -15.58 -0.81 -2.51
C ALA A 411 -15.37 -2.21 -1.93
N ASP A 412 -15.14 -3.18 -2.82
CA ASP A 412 -14.86 -4.57 -2.42
C ASP A 412 -13.42 -4.70 -1.91
N TYR A 413 -13.25 -5.37 -0.77
CA TYR A 413 -11.92 -5.71 -0.27
C TYR A 413 -11.17 -6.59 -1.28
N ARG A 414 -9.92 -6.19 -1.55
CA ARG A 414 -9.00 -6.74 -2.56
C ARG A 414 -9.39 -6.48 -4.02
N ALA A 415 -10.35 -5.58 -4.27
CA ALA A 415 -10.54 -5.06 -5.61
C ALA A 415 -9.26 -4.37 -6.11
N PHE A 416 -8.92 -4.57 -7.38
CA PHE A 416 -7.85 -3.85 -8.05
C PHE A 416 -8.51 -2.81 -8.95
N VAL A 417 -8.43 -1.54 -8.58
CA VAL A 417 -9.23 -0.48 -9.20
C VAL A 417 -8.35 0.55 -9.90
N GLU A 418 -8.90 1.10 -10.98
CA GLU A 418 -8.39 2.30 -11.62
C GLU A 418 -9.15 3.51 -11.06
N ILE A 419 -8.41 4.51 -10.59
CA ILE A 419 -8.98 5.80 -10.22
C ILE A 419 -8.36 6.87 -11.11
N VAL A 420 -9.21 7.60 -11.82
CA VAL A 420 -8.83 8.73 -12.66
C VAL A 420 -9.27 10.01 -11.97
N PHE A 421 -8.32 10.87 -11.65
CA PHE A 421 -8.58 12.21 -11.18
C PHE A 421 -8.61 13.15 -12.39
N GLN A 422 -9.77 13.73 -12.68
CA GLN A 422 -9.98 14.69 -13.77
C GLN A 422 -10.06 16.09 -13.17
N ASN A 423 -9.11 16.96 -13.55
CA ASN A 423 -9.09 18.36 -13.15
C ASN A 423 -9.63 19.25 -14.29
N ASN A 424 -10.83 19.80 -14.07
CA ASN A 424 -11.49 20.71 -15.01
C ASN A 424 -11.26 22.19 -14.66
N GLU A 425 -10.58 22.47 -13.56
CA GLU A 425 -10.31 23.81 -13.05
C GLU A 425 -8.98 24.35 -13.59
N ASP A 426 -8.74 25.64 -13.36
CA ASP A 426 -7.52 26.35 -13.77
C ASP A 426 -6.40 26.28 -12.72
N LEU A 427 -6.71 25.74 -11.54
CA LEU A 427 -5.76 25.55 -10.45
C LEU A 427 -5.26 24.11 -10.41
N ILE A 428 -3.97 23.94 -10.09
CA ILE A 428 -3.39 22.61 -9.84
C ILE A 428 -4.01 22.01 -8.58
N GLN A 429 -4.20 20.70 -8.59
CA GLN A 429 -4.69 19.94 -7.46
C GLN A 429 -3.65 18.92 -7.01
N SER A 430 -3.73 18.52 -5.74
CA SER A 430 -2.97 17.38 -5.21
C SER A 430 -3.93 16.48 -4.46
N TRP A 431 -4.06 15.23 -4.88
CA TRP A 431 -4.96 14.24 -4.30
C TRP A 431 -4.18 13.28 -3.42
N HIS A 432 -4.64 13.11 -2.18
CA HIS A 432 -4.09 12.19 -1.20
C HIS A 432 -5.08 11.05 -0.96
N PHE A 433 -4.56 9.83 -0.79
CA PHE A 433 -5.35 8.67 -0.41
C PHE A 433 -4.82 8.08 0.89
N ASP A 434 -5.52 8.35 1.99
CA ASP A 434 -5.16 7.84 3.31
C ASP A 434 -5.19 6.31 3.33
N GLY A 435 -4.24 5.71 4.06
CA GLY A 435 -4.15 4.26 4.20
C GLY A 435 -3.60 3.48 3.00
N TYR A 436 -3.30 4.16 1.88
CA TYR A 436 -2.88 3.50 0.63
C TYR A 436 -1.64 4.12 0.01
N SER A 437 -0.89 3.27 -0.69
CA SER A 437 0.05 3.66 -1.74
C SER A 437 -0.48 3.10 -3.06
N PHE A 438 -0.36 3.87 -4.13
CA PHE A 438 -0.91 3.55 -5.45
C PHE A 438 0.12 3.80 -6.55
N PHE A 439 -0.03 3.10 -7.69
CA PHE A 439 0.82 3.28 -8.86
C PHE A 439 0.28 4.39 -9.74
N VAL A 440 1.07 5.44 -10.00
CA VAL A 440 0.68 6.51 -10.92
C VAL A 440 0.94 6.05 -12.36
N VAL A 441 -0.07 5.45 -12.99
CA VAL A 441 0.06 4.79 -14.28
C VAL A 441 0.00 5.75 -15.46
N GLY A 442 -0.64 6.90 -15.32
CA GLY A 442 -0.74 7.87 -16.40
C GLY A 442 -1.08 9.27 -15.92
N MET A 443 -0.72 10.26 -16.72
CA MET A 443 -1.13 11.66 -16.55
C MET A 443 -0.96 12.36 -17.89
N ASP A 444 -1.89 13.21 -18.30
CA ASP A 444 -1.76 14.04 -19.51
C ASP A 444 -2.71 15.24 -19.47
N GLY A 445 -2.52 16.19 -20.39
CA GLY A 445 -3.44 17.30 -20.60
C GLY A 445 -4.78 16.86 -21.20
N GLY A 446 -5.81 17.68 -20.99
CA GLY A 446 -7.15 17.46 -21.55
C GLY A 446 -8.06 16.60 -20.69
N GLN A 447 -9.07 16.02 -21.33
CA GLN A 447 -10.02 15.11 -20.70
C GLN A 447 -9.55 13.66 -20.86
N TRP A 448 -9.61 12.89 -19.78
CA TRP A 448 -9.33 11.47 -19.84
C TRP A 448 -10.37 10.75 -20.71
N THR A 449 -9.92 9.78 -21.50
CA THR A 449 -10.79 8.86 -22.25
C THR A 449 -10.27 7.45 -22.10
N SER A 450 -11.07 6.45 -22.46
CA SER A 450 -10.58 5.05 -22.45
C SER A 450 -9.33 4.83 -23.31
N ASN A 451 -9.12 5.63 -24.36
CA ASN A 451 -7.93 5.57 -25.21
C ASN A 451 -6.66 6.07 -24.50
N SER A 452 -6.79 6.87 -23.44
CA SER A 452 -5.67 7.38 -22.64
C SER A 452 -4.85 6.24 -22.00
N ARG A 453 -5.45 5.05 -21.84
CA ARG A 453 -4.76 3.85 -21.35
C ARG A 453 -3.59 3.41 -22.23
N ASN A 454 -3.58 3.79 -23.51
CA ASN A 454 -2.47 3.50 -24.42
C ASN A 454 -1.15 4.16 -24.01
N GLN A 455 -1.21 5.18 -23.15
CA GLN A 455 -0.04 5.91 -22.64
C GLN A 455 0.37 5.44 -21.24
N TYR A 456 -0.32 4.44 -20.66
CA TYR A 456 -0.06 4.04 -19.28
C TYR A 456 1.30 3.36 -19.13
N ASN A 457 2.03 3.76 -18.10
CA ASN A 457 3.19 3.03 -17.61
C ASN A 457 2.73 1.85 -16.75
N LEU A 458 2.68 0.67 -17.35
CA LEU A 458 2.29 -0.59 -16.71
C LEU A 458 3.47 -1.45 -16.24
N ARG A 459 4.69 -0.89 -16.24
CA ARG A 459 5.92 -1.62 -15.89
C ARG A 459 6.57 -1.14 -14.60
N ASP A 460 6.80 0.17 -14.47
CA ASP A 460 7.58 0.76 -13.39
C ASP A 460 7.09 2.16 -12.98
N ALA A 461 5.77 2.34 -13.01
CA ALA A 461 5.12 3.50 -12.44
C ALA A 461 5.56 3.70 -10.99
N ILE A 462 5.71 4.97 -10.61
CA ILE A 462 6.06 5.32 -9.24
C ILE A 462 4.89 5.00 -8.31
N ALA A 463 5.16 4.23 -7.26
CA ALA A 463 4.20 3.96 -6.20
C ALA A 463 4.30 5.05 -5.12
N ARG A 464 3.17 5.67 -4.76
CA ARG A 464 3.14 6.87 -3.92
C ARG A 464 1.78 7.06 -3.26
N CYS A 465 1.61 8.02 -2.33
CA CYS A 465 0.34 8.29 -1.63
C CYS A 465 -0.32 9.62 -2.03
N THR A 466 0.40 10.50 -2.72
CA THR A 466 -0.13 11.79 -3.19
C THR A 466 0.17 12.04 -4.67
N VAL A 467 -0.83 12.35 -5.49
CA VAL A 467 -0.68 12.65 -6.92
C VAL A 467 -1.20 14.03 -7.27
N GLN A 468 -0.42 14.78 -8.04
CA GLN A 468 -0.85 16.07 -8.57
C GLN A 468 -1.71 15.90 -9.83
N VAL A 469 -2.64 16.82 -10.06
CA VAL A 469 -3.42 16.90 -11.30
C VAL A 469 -3.36 18.34 -11.79
N TYR A 470 -2.67 18.55 -12.91
CA TYR A 470 -2.47 19.87 -13.49
C TYR A 470 -3.79 20.51 -13.95
N PRO A 471 -3.84 21.84 -14.14
CA PRO A 471 -5.00 22.53 -14.72
C PRO A 471 -5.45 21.87 -16.04
N LYS A 472 -6.76 21.73 -16.22
CA LYS A 472 -7.38 21.13 -17.43
C LYS A 472 -6.73 19.81 -17.87
N SER A 473 -6.40 18.94 -16.92
CA SER A 473 -5.61 17.72 -17.14
C SER A 473 -6.17 16.55 -16.32
N TRP A 474 -5.59 15.37 -16.47
CA TRP A 474 -5.95 14.17 -15.70
C TRP A 474 -4.72 13.44 -15.15
N SER A 475 -4.93 12.64 -14.11
CA SER A 475 -3.96 11.64 -13.64
C SER A 475 -4.68 10.36 -13.22
N ALA A 476 -4.14 9.22 -13.61
CA ALA A 476 -4.72 7.91 -13.38
C ALA A 476 -3.80 7.08 -12.47
N ILE A 477 -4.41 6.38 -11.52
CA ILE A 477 -3.74 5.51 -10.57
C ILE A 477 -4.32 4.10 -10.61
N TYR A 478 -3.48 3.10 -10.36
CA TYR A 478 -3.90 1.74 -10.03
C TYR A 478 -3.65 1.47 -8.55
N VAL A 479 -4.64 0.92 -7.87
CA VAL A 479 -4.57 0.65 -6.43
C VAL A 479 -5.28 -0.66 -6.09
N ALA A 480 -4.63 -1.46 -5.23
CA ALA A 480 -5.24 -2.62 -4.62
C ALA A 480 -5.94 -2.18 -3.32
N LEU A 481 -7.25 -2.38 -3.22
CA LEU A 481 -8.03 -2.03 -2.03
C LEU A 481 -7.96 -3.12 -0.96
N ASP A 482 -6.75 -3.40 -0.48
CA ASP A 482 -6.44 -4.46 0.48
C ASP A 482 -6.33 -4.00 1.94
N ASN A 483 -6.77 -2.77 2.21
CA ASN A 483 -6.79 -2.19 3.55
C ASN A 483 -8.24 -1.97 4.01
N VAL A 484 -8.78 -2.93 4.76
CA VAL A 484 -10.16 -2.86 5.29
C VAL A 484 -10.29 -1.69 6.25
N GLY A 485 -11.25 -0.80 5.98
CA GLY A 485 -11.42 0.42 6.77
C GLY A 485 -12.28 1.46 6.07
N MET A 486 -12.32 2.64 6.70
CA MET A 486 -12.86 3.86 6.12
C MET A 486 -11.66 4.77 5.85
N TRP A 487 -11.43 5.11 4.60
CA TRP A 487 -10.23 5.84 4.18
C TRP A 487 -10.64 7.07 3.39
N ASN A 488 -10.03 8.20 3.71
CA ASN A 488 -10.35 9.46 3.05
C ASN A 488 -9.55 9.58 1.74
N ILE A 489 -10.21 10.08 0.71
CA ILE A 489 -9.58 10.61 -0.49
C ILE A 489 -9.92 12.09 -0.54
N SER A 490 -8.88 12.92 -0.52
CA SER A 490 -9.06 14.36 -0.38
C SER A 490 -8.03 15.15 -1.17
N PHE A 491 -8.32 16.42 -1.40
CA PHE A 491 -7.28 17.35 -1.79
C PHE A 491 -6.32 17.59 -0.63
N ALA A 492 -5.03 17.33 -0.86
CA ALA A 492 -3.95 17.73 0.04
C ALA A 492 -3.84 19.26 0.13
N SER A 493 -4.29 19.98 -0.91
CA SER A 493 -4.49 21.43 -0.93
C SER A 493 -5.87 21.81 -0.38
N ILE A 494 -5.97 22.80 0.50
CA ILE A 494 -7.14 22.97 1.39
C ILE A 494 -8.36 23.69 0.73
N GLU A 495 -8.46 23.68 -0.59
CA GLU A 495 -9.70 24.09 -1.30
C GLU A 495 -10.68 22.91 -1.41
N ALA A 496 -11.16 22.50 -0.23
CA ALA A 496 -12.32 21.69 0.13
C ALA A 496 -13.01 20.79 -0.91
N ALA A 497 -12.48 19.58 -1.16
CA ALA A 497 -13.31 18.40 -1.33
C ALA A 497 -12.62 17.17 -0.73
N SER A 498 -13.39 16.39 0.02
CA SER A 498 -12.98 15.15 0.66
C SER A 498 -14.13 14.16 0.53
N TRP A 499 -13.84 12.87 0.45
CA TRP A 499 -14.87 11.84 0.45
C TRP A 499 -14.23 10.53 0.89
N PHE A 500 -15.03 9.57 1.34
CA PHE A 500 -14.51 8.34 1.94
C PHE A 500 -14.71 7.13 1.05
N ILE A 501 -13.71 6.26 0.97
CA ILE A 501 -13.88 4.87 0.53
C ILE A 501 -14.09 4.00 1.75
N MET A 502 -15.19 3.26 1.74
CA MET A 502 -15.41 2.13 2.63
C MET A 502 -15.01 0.85 1.89
N ALA A 503 -13.85 0.30 2.26
CA ALA A 503 -13.46 -1.04 1.84
C ALA A 503 -14.15 -2.05 2.76
N GLY A 504 -15.27 -2.61 2.28
CA GLY A 504 -16.11 -3.53 3.02
C GLY A 504 -15.57 -4.96 3.04
N ASN A 505 -16.22 -5.86 3.79
CA ASN A 505 -15.93 -7.30 3.71
C ASN A 505 -16.09 -7.82 2.28
N PRO A 506 -15.40 -8.92 1.90
CA PRO A 506 -15.60 -9.56 0.60
C PRO A 506 -17.09 -9.76 0.31
N SER A 507 -17.46 -9.65 -0.97
CA SER A 507 -18.79 -9.97 -1.46
C SER A 507 -19.29 -11.29 -0.85
N PRO A 508 -20.57 -11.37 -0.42
CA PRO A 508 -21.08 -12.51 0.32
C PRO A 508 -20.96 -13.78 -0.52
N PHE A 509 -20.53 -14.85 0.13
CA PHE A 509 -20.46 -16.20 -0.42
C PHE A 509 -21.84 -16.61 -0.95
N ASP A 510 -21.94 -16.95 -2.24
CA ASP A 510 -23.19 -17.32 -2.93
C ASP A 510 -23.12 -18.78 -3.42
N PRO A 511 -23.68 -19.74 -2.68
CA PRO A 511 -23.66 -21.15 -3.04
C PRO A 511 -24.35 -21.43 -4.37
N ALA A 512 -25.41 -20.70 -4.73
CA ALA A 512 -26.19 -20.98 -5.93
C ALA A 512 -25.38 -20.72 -7.21
N ARG A 513 -24.55 -19.66 -7.21
CA ARG A 513 -23.62 -19.37 -8.31
C ARG A 513 -22.52 -20.41 -8.44
N ILE A 514 -22.01 -20.92 -7.32
CA ILE A 514 -20.99 -21.98 -7.30
C ILE A 514 -21.55 -23.28 -7.88
N LEU A 515 -22.76 -23.69 -7.48
CA LEU A 515 -23.41 -24.90 -8.00
C LEU A 515 -23.75 -24.81 -9.49
N ALA A 516 -24.07 -23.61 -9.99
CA ALA A 516 -24.38 -23.37 -11.40
C ALA A 516 -23.13 -23.27 -12.30
N HIS A 517 -21.93 -23.22 -11.72
CA HIS A 517 -20.69 -23.05 -12.48
C HIS A 517 -20.38 -24.27 -13.35
N LYS A 518 -20.09 -24.01 -14.63
CA LYS A 518 -19.60 -25.03 -15.56
C LYS A 518 -18.10 -24.81 -15.78
N PHE A 519 -17.30 -25.76 -15.32
CA PHE A 519 -15.86 -25.72 -15.53
C PHE A 519 -15.53 -25.89 -17.02
N PRO A 520 -14.56 -25.13 -17.55
CA PRO A 520 -14.05 -25.40 -18.89
C PRO A 520 -13.32 -26.74 -18.93
N GLU A 521 -13.41 -27.45 -20.06
CA GLU A 521 -12.54 -28.60 -20.33
C GLU A 521 -11.10 -28.09 -20.53
N THR A 522 -10.13 -28.79 -19.94
CA THR A 522 -8.72 -28.41 -19.99
C THR A 522 -7.89 -29.54 -20.56
N THR A 523 -6.81 -29.23 -21.28
CA THR A 523 -5.95 -30.26 -21.87
C THR A 523 -4.54 -30.12 -21.35
N THR A 524 -3.94 -31.21 -20.90
CA THR A 524 -2.59 -31.22 -20.34
C THR A 524 -1.74 -32.24 -21.09
N THR A 525 -0.51 -31.86 -21.44
CA THR A 525 0.46 -32.75 -22.08
C THR A 525 1.62 -32.96 -21.14
N TYR A 526 2.12 -34.17 -21.05
CA TYR A 526 3.34 -34.47 -20.32
C TYR A 526 4.24 -35.41 -21.12
N THR A 527 5.53 -35.32 -20.85
CA THR A 527 6.59 -36.08 -21.49
C THR A 527 7.29 -36.99 -20.49
N GLU A 528 8.12 -37.89 -21.00
CA GLU A 528 8.95 -38.79 -20.18
C GLU A 528 9.87 -38.03 -19.22
N ARG A 529 10.33 -36.84 -19.64
CA ARG A 529 11.10 -35.95 -18.78
C ARG A 529 10.30 -35.49 -17.55
N ASP A 530 9.02 -35.18 -17.71
CA ASP A 530 8.18 -34.69 -16.62
C ASP A 530 7.89 -35.79 -15.60
N VAL A 531 7.71 -37.03 -16.09
CA VAL A 531 7.57 -38.23 -15.24
C VAL A 531 8.84 -38.47 -14.43
N ALA A 532 10.01 -38.44 -15.08
CA ALA A 532 11.29 -38.64 -14.39
C ALA A 532 11.57 -37.54 -13.35
N LEU A 533 11.30 -36.28 -13.68
CA LEU A 533 11.44 -35.16 -12.75
C LEU A 533 10.49 -35.29 -11.54
N TYR A 534 9.27 -35.76 -11.77
CA TYR A 534 8.35 -36.04 -10.67
C TYR A 534 8.85 -37.15 -9.77
N ALA A 535 9.32 -38.27 -10.34
CA ALA A 535 9.87 -39.40 -9.57
C ALA A 535 11.04 -38.97 -8.69
N LEU A 536 11.99 -38.20 -9.24
CA LEU A 536 13.08 -37.59 -8.47
C LEU A 536 12.55 -36.64 -7.37
N GLY A 537 11.54 -35.83 -7.70
CA GLY A 537 10.94 -34.86 -6.77
C GLY A 537 10.24 -35.50 -5.57
N VAL A 538 9.68 -36.70 -5.73
CA VAL A 538 9.08 -37.47 -4.62
C VAL A 538 10.08 -38.40 -3.92
N GLY A 539 11.36 -38.35 -4.30
CA GLY A 539 12.47 -39.00 -3.59
C GLY A 539 13.04 -40.26 -4.23
N ALA A 540 12.58 -40.66 -5.43
CA ALA A 540 13.19 -41.78 -6.14
C ALA A 540 14.67 -41.48 -6.41
N CYS A 541 15.52 -42.48 -6.18
CA CYS A 541 16.98 -42.41 -6.26
C CYS A 541 17.62 -41.37 -5.30
N GLY A 542 16.89 -40.89 -4.28
CA GLY A 542 17.33 -39.82 -3.39
C GLY A 542 18.41 -40.22 -2.38
N GLN A 543 18.43 -41.49 -1.94
CA GLN A 543 19.46 -42.02 -1.04
C GLN A 543 20.64 -42.64 -1.79
N GLN A 544 20.36 -43.36 -2.88
CA GLN A 544 21.36 -44.00 -3.72
C GLN A 544 20.98 -43.83 -5.20
N ALA A 545 21.78 -43.06 -5.93
CA ALA A 545 21.50 -42.70 -7.32
C ALA A 545 21.52 -43.88 -8.32
N VAL A 546 21.98 -45.05 -7.89
CA VAL A 546 22.12 -46.28 -8.69
C VAL A 546 21.33 -47.45 -8.09
N ASP A 547 20.29 -47.15 -7.32
CA ASP A 547 19.39 -48.19 -6.80
C ASP A 547 18.63 -48.83 -7.98
N ALA A 548 18.93 -50.10 -8.25
CA ALA A 548 18.34 -50.86 -9.35
C ALA A 548 16.81 -51.01 -9.22
N ASP A 549 16.28 -50.93 -8.00
CA ASP A 549 14.84 -51.03 -7.77
C ASP A 549 14.09 -49.73 -8.13
N GLU A 550 14.79 -48.59 -8.13
CA GLU A 550 14.24 -47.25 -8.38
C GLU A 550 14.67 -46.64 -9.73
N LEU A 551 15.78 -47.12 -10.31
CA LEU A 551 16.34 -46.64 -11.58
C LEU A 551 15.31 -46.65 -12.72
N LYS A 552 14.43 -47.66 -12.77
CA LYS A 552 13.34 -47.80 -13.76
C LYS A 552 12.37 -46.62 -13.83
N TYR A 553 12.33 -45.73 -12.83
CA TYR A 553 11.48 -44.54 -12.81
C TYR A 553 12.16 -43.28 -13.36
N VAL A 554 13.49 -43.30 -13.54
CA VAL A 554 14.29 -42.11 -13.91
C VAL A 554 15.24 -42.37 -15.08
N TYR A 555 15.48 -43.64 -15.42
CA TYR A 555 16.44 -44.07 -16.41
C TYR A 555 16.01 -45.38 -17.10
N ASN A 556 16.28 -45.49 -18.40
CA ASN A 556 16.00 -46.70 -19.19
C ASN A 556 17.14 -47.71 -19.01
N GLU A 557 16.95 -48.72 -18.17
CA GLU A 557 17.92 -49.80 -17.99
C GLU A 557 17.68 -50.93 -19.01
N ASN A 558 18.76 -51.50 -19.56
CA ASN A 558 18.86 -52.74 -20.34
C ASN A 558 17.53 -53.32 -20.90
N GLY A 559 17.00 -52.71 -21.96
CA GLY A 559 15.86 -53.24 -22.73
C GLY A 559 14.49 -52.62 -22.43
N GLN A 560 14.38 -51.68 -21.49
CA GLN A 560 13.19 -50.83 -21.38
C GLN A 560 13.14 -49.80 -22.53
N GLU A 561 12.02 -49.77 -23.26
CA GLU A 561 11.77 -48.76 -24.30
C GLU A 561 11.34 -47.42 -23.69
N TYR A 562 10.75 -47.43 -22.49
CA TYR A 562 10.26 -46.27 -21.75
C TYR A 562 10.40 -46.48 -20.23
N ILE A 563 10.52 -45.40 -19.45
CA ILE A 563 10.53 -45.46 -17.97
C ILE A 563 9.15 -45.83 -17.41
N GLU A 564 9.13 -46.41 -16.20
CA GLU A 564 7.89 -46.65 -15.46
C GLU A 564 7.34 -45.37 -14.82
N VAL A 565 6.03 -45.27 -14.68
CA VAL A 565 5.35 -44.10 -14.11
C VAL A 565 4.82 -44.41 -12.72
N LEU A 566 5.20 -43.62 -11.72
CA LEU A 566 4.63 -43.73 -10.39
C LEU A 566 3.11 -43.43 -10.42
N PRO A 567 2.26 -44.28 -9.82
CA PRO A 567 0.81 -44.06 -9.72
C PRO A 567 0.41 -42.65 -9.25
N THR A 568 1.20 -42.08 -8.33
CA THR A 568 0.97 -40.76 -7.73
C THR A 568 1.21 -39.60 -8.70
N PHE A 569 1.85 -39.82 -9.86
CA PHE A 569 2.03 -38.83 -10.92
C PHE A 569 0.70 -38.24 -11.41
N SER A 570 -0.37 -39.04 -11.37
CA SER A 570 -1.73 -38.60 -11.69
C SER A 570 -2.22 -37.42 -10.83
N ALA A 571 -1.62 -37.17 -9.66
CA ALA A 571 -1.92 -36.01 -8.82
C ALA A 571 -1.56 -34.67 -9.50
N LEU A 572 -0.68 -34.68 -10.51
CA LEU A 572 -0.32 -33.47 -11.26
C LEU A 572 -1.38 -33.06 -12.27
N PHE A 573 -2.27 -33.97 -12.68
CA PHE A 573 -3.28 -33.68 -13.72
C PHE A 573 -4.35 -32.67 -13.29
N ILE A 574 -4.35 -32.29 -12.01
CA ILE A 574 -5.22 -31.23 -11.46
C ILE A 574 -4.52 -29.87 -11.32
N LEU A 575 -3.21 -29.76 -11.59
CA LEU A 575 -2.45 -28.52 -11.36
C LEU A 575 -2.91 -27.37 -12.25
N ASP A 576 -3.16 -27.63 -13.53
CA ASP A 576 -3.70 -26.61 -14.45
C ASP A 576 -5.11 -26.18 -14.03
N THR A 577 -5.92 -27.11 -13.51
CA THR A 577 -7.24 -26.82 -12.96
C THR A 577 -7.17 -25.96 -11.70
N LEU A 578 -6.18 -26.18 -10.83
CA LEU A 578 -6.00 -25.39 -9.61
C LEU A 578 -5.39 -24.02 -9.88
N SER A 579 -4.50 -23.91 -10.86
CA SER A 579 -3.82 -22.65 -11.23
C SER A 579 -4.74 -21.68 -11.99
N THR A 580 -5.73 -22.19 -12.73
CA THR A 580 -6.68 -21.36 -13.49
C THR A 580 -8.12 -21.37 -12.96
N GLY A 581 -8.52 -22.36 -12.15
CA GLY A 581 -9.94 -22.73 -11.96
C GLY A 581 -10.56 -22.57 -10.56
N LEU A 582 -9.89 -21.98 -9.58
CA LEU A 582 -10.51 -21.69 -8.27
C LEU A 582 -11.15 -20.30 -8.16
N ASN A 583 -11.22 -19.56 -9.26
CA ASN A 583 -11.96 -18.32 -9.34
C ASN A 583 -13.45 -18.60 -9.63
N LEU A 584 -14.10 -19.29 -8.68
CA LEU A 584 -15.50 -19.68 -8.83
C LEU A 584 -16.42 -18.47 -8.59
N PRO A 585 -17.35 -18.15 -9.52
CA PRO A 585 -18.33 -17.09 -9.31
C PRO A 585 -19.15 -17.35 -8.04
N GLY A 586 -19.12 -16.41 -7.10
CA GLY A 586 -19.81 -16.54 -5.80
C GLY A 586 -18.96 -17.14 -4.67
N LEU A 587 -17.72 -17.58 -4.95
CA LEU A 587 -16.78 -18.05 -3.93
C LEU A 587 -15.78 -16.94 -3.57
N SER A 588 -15.87 -16.42 -2.35
CA SER A 588 -14.90 -15.46 -1.82
C SER A 588 -14.16 -16.05 -0.63
N TYR A 589 -12.84 -16.12 -0.72
CA TYR A 589 -11.97 -16.66 0.33
C TYR A 589 -10.58 -16.01 0.30
N ASP A 590 -9.84 -16.12 1.41
CA ASP A 590 -8.44 -15.70 1.44
C ASP A 590 -7.53 -16.86 0.99
N PRO A 591 -6.78 -16.74 -0.13
CA PRO A 591 -5.88 -17.80 -0.58
C PRO A 591 -4.80 -18.18 0.44
N LYS A 592 -4.43 -17.25 1.35
CA LYS A 592 -3.48 -17.54 2.44
C LYS A 592 -4.06 -18.44 3.53
N LEU A 593 -5.38 -18.53 3.59
CA LEU A 593 -6.14 -19.33 4.55
C LEU A 593 -6.71 -20.60 3.92
N LEU A 594 -6.44 -20.83 2.63
CA LEU A 594 -6.74 -22.08 1.95
C LEU A 594 -5.79 -23.15 2.48
N LEU A 595 -6.38 -24.26 2.91
CA LEU A 595 -5.65 -25.46 3.28
C LEU A 595 -6.07 -26.57 2.33
N HIS A 596 -5.09 -27.33 1.82
CA HIS A 596 -5.39 -28.61 1.20
C HIS A 596 -5.91 -29.56 2.29
N GLY A 597 -7.06 -30.18 2.05
CA GLY A 597 -7.72 -31.07 3.00
C GLY A 597 -7.37 -32.52 2.72
N GLN A 598 -7.98 -33.08 1.67
CA GLN A 598 -7.85 -34.48 1.30
C GLN A 598 -7.60 -34.59 -0.20
N GLN A 599 -6.69 -35.50 -0.57
CA GLN A 599 -6.52 -35.97 -1.95
C GLN A 599 -7.03 -37.41 -2.05
N TYR A 600 -7.86 -37.69 -3.04
CA TYR A 600 -8.26 -39.04 -3.44
C TYR A 600 -7.91 -39.25 -4.91
N ILE A 601 -7.33 -40.40 -5.22
CA ILE A 601 -6.90 -40.77 -6.57
C ILE A 601 -7.41 -42.18 -6.84
N GLU A 602 -8.04 -42.36 -7.99
CA GLU A 602 -8.48 -43.66 -8.50
C GLU A 602 -7.91 -43.84 -9.89
N LEU A 603 -7.12 -44.89 -10.08
CA LEU A 603 -6.52 -45.24 -11.36
C LEU A 603 -7.33 -46.35 -12.01
N TYR A 604 -7.78 -46.11 -13.25
CA TYR A 604 -8.49 -47.10 -14.05
C TYR A 604 -7.52 -47.87 -14.96
N LYS A 605 -6.35 -47.29 -15.27
CA LYS A 605 -5.29 -47.89 -16.09
C LYS A 605 -3.89 -47.43 -15.66
N PRO A 606 -2.84 -48.22 -15.97
CA PRO A 606 -1.46 -47.75 -15.89
C PRO A 606 -1.23 -46.51 -16.75
N LEU A 607 -0.42 -45.58 -16.25
CA LEU A 607 -0.04 -44.36 -16.97
C LEU A 607 1.15 -44.63 -17.89
N SER A 608 1.15 -44.06 -19.09
CA SER A 608 2.27 -44.09 -20.02
C SER A 608 3.31 -43.01 -19.66
N SER A 609 4.57 -43.21 -20.04
CA SER A 609 5.67 -42.24 -19.80
C SER A 609 5.49 -40.91 -20.50
N SER A 610 4.62 -40.82 -21.52
CA SER A 610 4.16 -39.57 -22.11
C SER A 610 2.68 -39.65 -22.41
N GLY A 611 1.98 -38.51 -22.44
CA GLY A 611 0.53 -38.51 -22.65
C GLY A 611 -0.01 -37.14 -23.03
N TYR A 612 -1.14 -37.16 -23.74
CA TYR A 612 -1.94 -35.96 -24.00
C TYR A 612 -3.34 -36.17 -23.49
N LEU A 613 -3.71 -35.42 -22.46
CA LEU A 613 -4.91 -35.66 -21.65
C LEU A 613 -5.99 -34.62 -21.90
N ASP A 614 -7.23 -35.06 -21.82
CA ASP A 614 -8.42 -34.22 -21.68
C ASP A 614 -8.97 -34.35 -20.26
N ASN A 615 -9.05 -33.22 -19.55
CA ASN A 615 -9.42 -33.14 -18.14
C ASN A 615 -10.81 -32.52 -18.00
N LYS A 616 -11.74 -33.31 -17.46
CA LYS A 616 -13.12 -32.88 -17.20
C LYS A 616 -13.31 -32.66 -15.71
N VAL A 617 -13.60 -31.41 -15.35
CA VAL A 617 -13.68 -30.95 -13.96
C VAL A 617 -15.13 -30.78 -13.56
N SER A 618 -15.45 -31.15 -12.32
CA SER A 618 -16.79 -31.04 -11.76
C SER A 618 -16.74 -30.73 -10.27
N LEU A 619 -17.77 -30.06 -9.78
CA LEU A 619 -17.98 -29.87 -8.34
C LEU A 619 -18.53 -31.17 -7.74
N ALA A 620 -17.82 -31.75 -6.79
CA ALA A 620 -18.22 -32.98 -6.09
C ALA A 620 -18.97 -32.70 -4.78
N GLY A 621 -18.61 -31.60 -4.10
CA GLY A 621 -19.16 -31.24 -2.79
C GLY A 621 -18.93 -29.79 -2.42
N LEU A 622 -19.85 -29.24 -1.63
CA LEU A 622 -19.78 -27.90 -1.06
C LEU A 622 -20.45 -27.90 0.32
N HIS A 623 -19.69 -27.65 1.37
CA HIS A 623 -20.19 -27.75 2.75
C HIS A 623 -19.89 -26.50 3.56
N ASP A 624 -20.88 -25.99 4.27
CA ASP A 624 -20.65 -24.97 5.30
C ASP A 624 -20.23 -25.62 6.62
N LYS A 625 -19.13 -25.13 7.20
CA LYS A 625 -18.61 -25.53 8.52
C LYS A 625 -18.60 -24.35 9.51
N GLY A 626 -19.44 -23.35 9.29
CA GLY A 626 -19.61 -22.19 10.14
C GLY A 626 -18.52 -21.15 9.93
N LYS A 627 -17.30 -21.39 10.42
CA LYS A 627 -16.16 -20.46 10.20
C LYS A 627 -15.31 -20.81 8.98
N ALA A 628 -15.68 -21.85 8.24
CA ALA A 628 -14.96 -22.32 7.06
C ALA A 628 -15.93 -22.94 6.06
N ALA A 629 -15.51 -23.02 4.80
CA ALA A 629 -16.16 -23.81 3.76
C ALA A 629 -15.30 -25.01 3.40
N ILE A 630 -15.92 -26.12 3.00
CA ILE A 630 -15.25 -27.23 2.34
C ILE A 630 -15.73 -27.26 0.89
N LEU A 631 -14.77 -27.19 -0.04
CA LEU A 631 -15.01 -27.30 -1.47
C LEU A 631 -14.34 -28.55 -1.99
N GLU A 632 -15.10 -29.42 -2.65
CA GLU A 632 -14.59 -30.67 -3.21
C GLU A 632 -14.69 -30.63 -4.73
N VAL A 633 -13.55 -30.74 -5.41
CA VAL A 633 -13.45 -30.69 -6.86
C VAL A 633 -12.96 -32.05 -7.36
N ALA A 634 -13.66 -32.61 -8.35
CA ALA A 634 -13.30 -33.87 -8.98
C ALA A 634 -12.92 -33.64 -10.44
N THR A 635 -11.77 -34.17 -10.83
CA THR A 635 -11.23 -34.13 -12.20
C THR A 635 -11.10 -35.55 -12.73
N LYS A 636 -11.73 -35.84 -13.86
CA LYS A 636 -11.55 -37.08 -14.62
C LYS A 636 -10.64 -36.81 -15.80
N SER A 637 -9.59 -37.61 -15.94
CA SER A 637 -8.58 -37.44 -16.99
C SER A 637 -8.68 -38.57 -18.01
N TYR A 638 -8.83 -38.20 -19.26
CA TYR A 638 -8.97 -39.10 -20.40
C TYR A 638 -7.76 -38.99 -21.31
N ASP A 639 -7.29 -40.11 -21.86
CA ASP A 639 -6.34 -40.06 -22.96
C ASP A 639 -7.03 -39.45 -24.19
N LYS A 640 -6.48 -38.36 -24.73
CA LYS A 640 -7.15 -37.58 -25.77
C LYS A 640 -7.25 -38.34 -27.11
N LYS A 641 -6.32 -39.24 -27.40
CA LYS A 641 -6.30 -39.99 -28.67
C LYS A 641 -7.28 -41.15 -28.66
N SER A 642 -7.32 -41.92 -27.58
CA SER A 642 -8.18 -43.11 -27.43
C SER A 642 -9.54 -42.83 -26.81
N GLY A 643 -9.70 -41.67 -26.15
CA GLY A 643 -10.91 -41.32 -25.38
C GLY A 643 -11.08 -42.12 -24.09
N GLN A 644 -10.07 -42.89 -23.69
CA GLN A 644 -10.15 -43.79 -22.55
C GLN A 644 -9.93 -43.07 -21.22
N LEU A 645 -10.78 -43.35 -20.23
CA LEU A 645 -10.61 -42.85 -18.87
C LEU A 645 -9.38 -43.49 -18.21
N LEU A 646 -8.41 -42.67 -17.80
CA LEU A 646 -7.17 -43.13 -17.18
C LEU A 646 -7.24 -43.05 -15.65
N CYS A 647 -7.73 -41.94 -15.11
CA CYS A 647 -7.83 -41.73 -13.68
C CYS A 647 -8.91 -40.71 -13.28
N MET A 648 -9.31 -40.74 -12.01
CA MET A 648 -10.10 -39.71 -11.35
C MET A 648 -9.34 -39.20 -10.13
N ASN A 649 -9.17 -37.88 -10.07
CA ASN A 649 -8.63 -37.16 -8.93
C ASN A 649 -9.77 -36.42 -8.23
N ARG A 650 -9.79 -36.44 -6.90
CA ARG A 650 -10.65 -35.57 -6.10
C ARG A 650 -9.81 -34.86 -5.07
N THR A 651 -9.94 -33.54 -5.03
CA THR A 651 -9.24 -32.69 -4.07
C THR A 651 -10.27 -31.96 -3.22
N THR A 652 -10.00 -31.93 -1.92
CA THR A 652 -10.81 -31.22 -0.94
C THR A 652 -10.04 -30.01 -0.47
N LEU A 653 -10.66 -28.84 -0.56
CA LEU A 653 -10.08 -27.57 -0.13
C LEU A 653 -10.84 -27.08 1.10
N PHE A 654 -10.09 -26.77 2.14
CA PHE A 654 -10.61 -26.21 3.39
C PHE A 654 -10.36 -24.71 3.39
N LEU A 655 -11.42 -23.93 3.19
CA LEU A 655 -11.37 -22.49 2.99
C LEU A 655 -11.71 -21.80 4.31
N ARG A 656 -10.68 -21.52 5.13
CA ARG A 656 -10.88 -20.84 6.41
C ARG A 656 -11.36 -19.40 6.19
N GLY A 657 -12.37 -19.01 6.97
CA GLY A 657 -13.00 -17.69 6.86
C GLY A 657 -14.04 -17.56 5.75
N ALA A 658 -14.21 -18.59 4.90
CA ALA A 658 -15.19 -18.59 3.82
C ALA A 658 -16.53 -19.29 4.18
N GLY A 659 -16.78 -19.55 5.46
CA GLY A 659 -18.01 -20.21 5.94
C GLY A 659 -19.10 -19.23 6.38
N GLY A 660 -20.22 -19.75 6.88
CA GLY A 660 -21.28 -18.95 7.52
C GLY A 660 -22.34 -18.46 6.54
N PHE A 661 -22.40 -19.08 5.36
CA PHE A 661 -23.41 -18.84 4.33
C PHE A 661 -24.68 -19.66 4.52
N SER A 662 -24.73 -20.50 5.55
CA SER A 662 -25.92 -21.26 5.96
C SER A 662 -26.35 -20.93 7.39
N SER A 663 -27.65 -21.03 7.63
CA SER A 663 -28.23 -20.85 8.97
C SER A 663 -28.06 -22.11 9.81
N SER A 664 -27.89 -21.97 11.13
CA SER A 664 -27.79 -23.13 12.04
C SER A 664 -29.03 -24.03 12.03
N SER A 665 -30.20 -23.50 11.69
CA SER A 665 -31.46 -24.23 11.54
C SER A 665 -31.55 -25.05 10.25
N ASN A 666 -30.84 -24.64 9.20
CA ASN A 666 -30.81 -25.30 7.89
C ASN A 666 -29.35 -25.34 7.37
N PRO A 667 -28.55 -26.32 7.82
CA PRO A 667 -27.14 -26.41 7.42
C PRO A 667 -27.04 -26.68 5.92
N PHE A 668 -26.19 -25.92 5.23
CA PHE A 668 -25.96 -26.12 3.80
C PHE A 668 -24.90 -27.20 3.58
N SER A 669 -25.27 -28.24 2.83
CA SER A 669 -24.36 -29.28 2.39
C SER A 669 -24.84 -29.80 1.04
N TYR A 670 -24.02 -29.63 0.01
CA TYR A 670 -24.21 -30.21 -1.30
C TYR A 670 -23.21 -31.34 -1.50
N THR A 671 -23.68 -32.47 -2.02
CA THR A 671 -22.82 -33.53 -2.50
C THR A 671 -23.48 -34.27 -3.66
N ASN A 672 -22.67 -34.65 -4.65
CA ASN A 672 -23.11 -35.45 -5.78
C ASN A 672 -22.73 -36.93 -5.63
N TYR A 673 -22.56 -37.42 -4.39
CA TYR A 673 -22.25 -38.82 -4.13
C TYR A 673 -23.47 -39.74 -4.37
N PRO A 674 -23.27 -40.92 -5.00
CA PRO A 674 -24.24 -42.00 -4.92
C PRO A 674 -24.48 -42.36 -3.44
N LYS A 675 -25.74 -42.53 -3.03
CA LYS A 675 -26.09 -42.80 -1.61
C LYS A 675 -25.55 -44.13 -1.07
N ASP A 676 -25.05 -45.01 -1.93
CA ASP A 676 -24.58 -46.35 -1.57
C ASP A 676 -23.09 -46.53 -1.90
N GLN A 677 -22.19 -46.01 -1.06
CA GLN A 677 -20.83 -46.53 -0.94
C GLN A 677 -20.33 -46.44 0.51
N GLY A 678 -20.31 -47.61 1.17
CA GLY A 678 -19.44 -47.91 2.32
C GLY A 678 -19.77 -47.22 3.63
N SER A 679 -20.11 -48.00 4.67
CA SER A 679 -20.08 -47.54 6.05
C SER A 679 -18.74 -46.83 6.33
N ALA A 680 -18.78 -45.63 6.89
CA ALA A 680 -17.60 -44.91 7.35
C ALA A 680 -16.67 -45.89 8.07
N GLY A 681 -15.50 -46.17 7.48
CA GLY A 681 -14.52 -47.08 8.06
C GLY A 681 -14.22 -46.61 9.47
N LYS A 682 -14.49 -47.45 10.48
CA LYS A 682 -14.09 -47.16 11.85
C LYS A 682 -12.57 -46.94 11.83
N ILE A 683 -12.13 -45.82 12.38
CA ILE A 683 -10.71 -45.55 12.66
C ILE A 683 -10.16 -46.79 13.39
N PRO A 684 -9.16 -47.49 12.85
CA PRO A 684 -8.58 -48.64 13.52
C PRO A 684 -8.06 -48.20 14.89
N LYS A 685 -8.52 -48.84 15.97
CA LYS A 685 -7.99 -48.61 17.34
C LYS A 685 -6.64 -49.31 17.57
N THR A 686 -6.00 -49.78 16.51
CA THR A 686 -4.72 -50.49 16.55
C THR A 686 -3.58 -49.48 16.48
N GLN A 687 -2.52 -49.69 17.26
CA GLN A 687 -1.27 -48.96 17.03
C GLN A 687 -0.77 -49.26 15.61
N PRO A 688 -0.16 -48.27 14.93
CA PRO A 688 0.37 -48.46 13.58
C PRO A 688 1.39 -49.61 13.56
N PHE A 689 1.30 -50.48 12.56
CA PHE A 689 2.22 -51.60 12.35
C PHE A 689 3.66 -51.15 12.06
N THR A 690 3.84 -49.88 11.69
CA THR A 690 5.13 -49.24 11.48
C THR A 690 4.97 -47.74 11.71
N VAL A 691 5.89 -47.15 12.46
CA VAL A 691 6.06 -45.71 12.62
C VAL A 691 7.39 -45.37 11.97
N TYR A 692 7.38 -44.48 10.98
CA TYR A 692 8.58 -43.95 10.36
C TYR A 692 8.64 -42.46 10.70
N GLU A 693 9.65 -42.06 11.47
CA GLU A 693 9.96 -40.66 11.75
C GLU A 693 11.20 -40.30 10.94
N ASP A 694 11.04 -39.41 9.96
CA ASP A 694 12.16 -38.83 9.25
C ASP A 694 12.36 -37.37 9.69
N CYS A 695 13.61 -37.02 9.98
CA CYS A 695 13.98 -35.72 10.53
C CYS A 695 14.58 -34.90 9.40
N THR A 696 13.92 -33.79 9.03
CA THR A 696 14.36 -32.94 7.92
C THR A 696 15.79 -32.45 8.18
N ARG A 697 16.73 -32.83 7.31
CA ARG A 697 18.14 -32.46 7.46
C ARG A 697 18.33 -31.00 6.99
N PRO A 698 19.26 -30.24 7.58
CA PRO A 698 19.56 -28.87 7.15
C PRO A 698 19.86 -28.72 5.64
N SER A 699 20.38 -29.77 4.99
CA SER A 699 20.65 -29.81 3.55
C SER A 699 19.39 -29.90 2.68
N GLN A 700 18.25 -30.30 3.24
CA GLN A 700 16.96 -30.35 2.54
C GLN A 700 16.21 -29.01 2.61
N ALA A 701 16.62 -28.10 3.50
CA ALA A 701 16.02 -26.78 3.66
C ALA A 701 16.64 -25.71 2.75
N SER A 702 17.69 -26.03 1.97
CA SER A 702 18.39 -25.05 1.12
C SER A 702 17.83 -24.93 -0.31
N TRP A 703 16.68 -25.54 -0.59
CA TRP A 703 15.97 -25.42 -1.87
C TRP A 703 14.47 -25.15 -1.62
N GLN A 704 14.14 -24.07 -0.91
CA GLN A 704 12.81 -23.45 -0.93
C GLN A 704 12.94 -21.92 -0.87
#